data_AF-A0A3D2APM6-F1
#
_entry.id   AF-A0A3D2APM6-F1
#
_cell.length_a   1.000
_cell.length_b   1.000
_cell.length_c   1.000
_cell.angle_alpha   90.00
_cell.angle_beta   90.00
_cell.angle_gamma   90.00
#
_symmetry.space_group_name_H-M   'P 1'
#
loop_
_entity.id
_entity.type
_entity.pdbx_description
1 polymer ?
#
loop_
_entity_poly.entity_id
_entity_poly.type
_entity_poly.pdbx_seq_one_letter_code
_entity_poly.pdbx_strand_id
1 'polypeptide(L)'
;MRALNQFLPLYLSCTLLLMGNGLLFIIIPMSMRLDGQDTDAIGLVMSLYFVGMLLGSLYGRHLISRVGHIRIFAACASVATMCALLHSIWSVPLVWGVLRVLIGFTNATFFMTMETWLSESSTSENRATVFGSYQFVTYFGLALGQLMLNFAEPQDPILYIYVAMLFCLCMIPVLMSRSGGPRINEPESMPLKTLYHTSPLGVVGIMISGICLGAFYNMSSVYGADVGMDKSQIATFMSATMVGGFLLQFPIGKLADTFDRRTVLVMTLLVACLAAMILPIMANQGEMLITIVCAVILSGALACVYPIALADAFDRLKPTEMVAASGKLILAYAAGGAIGPYTASLVMKQMGAEALFGYLIVASLVLVAFVMYRMSIRSAVPDALQEAFVVQGMTPMATELDPRTEYNSLDETGIAAETVLLLAEENPDDVVEIAISVALNQPEEAVNIAQATAYHYPDCAEALAIALADELPHDKLDIITSVAGSAPQSGAALARYMCDLIKQQKLEPQASFKALSRLTSKLLDEAPLQAAEIAAIVSQEIADDMPELVAEIAVLAAEAAPDQRIEVAAAIIQEVPEASVEVAAGVAETIAASPDDELHSFLAGEDDEDYVGEGAELAIAVALEAPDQALLEIATAVAEALPEDAAQVAESMAQTDPEQASDIVDSISEAVPEMADDVMYAVASSLPEQAEELLQEVLLDAESNESATLEAEPLQ
;
A
#
# COMPACT_ATOMS: atom_id res chain seq x y z
N MET A 1 4.42 15.63 19.53
CA MET A 1 4.93 17.02 19.37
C MET A 1 6.42 17.09 19.01
N ARG A 2 7.34 16.36 19.68
CA ARG A 2 8.78 16.39 19.30
C ARG A 2 9.03 15.94 17.85
N ALA A 3 8.35 14.89 17.37
CA ALA A 3 8.44 14.42 15.98
C ALA A 3 8.04 15.50 14.95
N LEU A 4 6.98 16.28 15.21
CA LEU A 4 6.52 17.33 14.28
C LEU A 4 7.49 18.51 14.16
N ASN A 5 8.29 18.79 15.19
CA ASN A 5 9.24 19.90 15.16
C ASN A 5 10.38 19.68 14.16
N GLN A 6 10.75 18.43 13.89
CA GLN A 6 11.76 18.08 12.90
C GLN A 6 11.30 18.40 11.47
N PHE A 7 10.00 18.26 11.21
CA PHE A 7 9.39 18.51 9.89
C PHE A 7 8.93 19.94 9.65
N LEU A 8 9.04 20.81 10.66
CA LEU A 8 8.53 22.19 10.57
C LEU A 8 9.09 22.98 9.37
N PRO A 9 10.39 22.91 9.02
CA PRO A 9 10.91 23.59 7.83
C PRO A 9 10.27 23.06 6.54
N LEU A 10 10.07 21.75 6.46
CA LEU A 10 9.50 21.08 5.29
C LEU A 10 8.01 21.43 5.13
N TYR A 11 7.24 21.39 6.21
CA TYR A 11 5.84 21.83 6.23
C TYR A 11 5.67 23.32 5.91
N LEU A 12 6.55 24.19 6.42
CA LEU A 12 6.51 25.61 6.09
C LEU A 12 6.74 25.82 4.59
N SER A 13 7.70 25.11 4.01
CA SER A 13 8.01 25.16 2.57
C SER A 13 6.82 24.67 1.73
N CYS A 14 6.18 23.58 2.13
CA CYS A 14 4.96 23.06 1.52
C CYS A 14 3.81 24.08 1.56
N THR A 15 3.55 24.65 2.73
CA THR A 15 2.51 25.67 2.90
C THR A 15 2.73 26.84 1.94
N LEU A 16 3.95 27.38 1.87
CA LEU A 16 4.28 28.53 1.04
C LEU A 16 4.14 28.21 -0.46
N LEU A 17 4.62 27.06 -0.89
CA LEU A 17 4.47 26.63 -2.28
C LEU A 17 2.99 26.47 -2.64
N LEU A 18 2.21 25.83 -1.78
CA LEU A 18 0.80 25.56 -2.05
C LEU A 18 -0.07 26.80 -1.93
N MET A 19 0.35 27.80 -1.15
CA MET A 19 -0.24 29.12 -1.17
C MET A 19 -0.02 29.83 -2.52
N GLY A 20 1.19 29.73 -3.10
CA GLY A 20 1.45 30.22 -4.45
C GLY A 20 0.62 29.50 -5.51
N ASN A 21 0.53 28.17 -5.43
CA ASN A 21 -0.28 27.37 -6.34
C ASN A 21 -1.77 27.63 -6.20
N GLY A 22 -2.28 27.74 -4.97
CA GLY A 22 -3.69 28.07 -4.69
C GLY A 22 -4.07 29.40 -5.33
N LEU A 23 -3.19 30.41 -5.25
CA LEU A 23 -3.40 31.68 -5.91
C LEU A 23 -3.38 31.53 -7.46
N LEU A 24 -2.45 30.74 -8.03
CA LEU A 24 -2.44 30.48 -9.47
C LEU A 24 -3.72 29.81 -9.98
N PHE A 25 -4.25 28.83 -9.23
CA PHE A 25 -5.47 28.10 -9.61
C PHE A 25 -6.71 29.00 -9.74
N ILE A 26 -6.73 30.16 -9.08
CA ILE A 26 -7.84 31.11 -9.15
C ILE A 26 -7.57 32.30 -10.06
N ILE A 27 -6.36 32.87 -10.05
CA ILE A 27 -6.08 34.07 -10.85
C ILE A 27 -6.09 33.75 -12.34
N ILE A 28 -5.51 32.63 -12.78
CA ILE A 28 -5.39 32.29 -14.20
C ILE A 28 -6.77 32.23 -14.88
N PRO A 29 -7.73 31.39 -14.43
CA PRO A 29 -9.03 31.32 -15.08
C PRO A 29 -9.80 32.65 -14.98
N MET A 30 -9.67 33.38 -13.87
CA MET A 30 -10.30 34.70 -13.70
C MET A 30 -9.74 35.75 -14.65
N SER A 31 -8.41 35.85 -14.78
CA SER A 31 -7.75 36.77 -15.71
C SER A 31 -8.14 36.44 -17.15
N MET A 32 -8.10 35.17 -17.57
CA MET A 32 -8.52 34.79 -18.92
C MET A 32 -9.97 35.16 -19.20
N ARG A 33 -10.85 34.94 -18.22
CA ARG A 33 -12.28 35.27 -18.34
C ARG A 33 -12.52 36.76 -18.51
N LEU A 34 -11.82 37.59 -17.72
CA LEU A 34 -11.90 39.05 -17.79
C LEU A 34 -11.25 39.61 -19.07
N ASP A 35 -10.24 38.93 -19.61
CA ASP A 35 -9.62 39.23 -20.90
C ASP A 35 -10.49 38.79 -22.09
N GLY A 36 -11.70 38.26 -21.82
CA GLY A 36 -12.68 37.89 -22.84
C GLY A 36 -12.33 36.60 -23.59
N GLN A 37 -11.47 35.74 -23.04
CA GLN A 37 -11.17 34.43 -23.63
C GLN A 37 -12.40 33.51 -23.54
N ASP A 38 -12.56 32.69 -24.57
CA ASP A 38 -13.63 31.70 -24.59
C ASP A 38 -13.46 30.66 -23.47
N THR A 39 -14.57 30.18 -22.91
CA THR A 39 -14.60 29.23 -21.80
C THR A 39 -13.83 27.93 -22.11
N ASP A 40 -13.89 27.43 -23.35
CA ASP A 40 -13.16 26.24 -23.78
C ASP A 40 -11.65 26.44 -23.80
N ALA A 41 -11.17 27.63 -24.18
CA ALA A 41 -9.76 27.99 -24.10
C ALA A 41 -9.28 28.03 -22.63
N ILE A 42 -10.12 28.55 -21.72
CA ILE A 42 -9.82 28.52 -20.27
C ILE A 42 -9.69 27.08 -19.79
N GLY A 43 -10.68 26.23 -20.07
CA GLY A 43 -10.64 24.83 -19.66
C GLY A 43 -9.44 24.07 -20.22
N LEU A 44 -9.06 24.32 -21.48
CA LEU A 44 -7.86 23.72 -22.08
C LEU A 44 -6.58 24.12 -21.34
N VAL A 45 -6.41 25.41 -21.03
CA VAL A 45 -5.24 25.90 -20.27
C VAL A 45 -5.21 25.29 -18.87
N MET A 46 -6.36 25.17 -18.21
CA MET A 46 -6.43 24.56 -16.88
C MET A 46 -6.11 23.06 -16.92
N SER A 47 -6.57 22.34 -17.94
CA SER A 47 -6.27 20.92 -18.17
C SER A 47 -4.78 20.63 -18.37
N LEU A 48 -4.05 21.54 -19.04
CA LEU A 48 -2.62 21.35 -19.33
C LEU A 48 -1.73 21.28 -18.08
N TYR A 49 -2.22 21.74 -16.93
CA TYR A 49 -1.57 21.49 -15.64
C TYR A 49 -1.44 20.01 -15.32
N PHE A 50 -2.50 19.23 -15.53
CA PHE A 50 -2.51 17.81 -15.24
C PHE A 50 -1.65 17.02 -16.23
N VAL A 51 -1.54 17.50 -17.48
CA VAL A 51 -0.56 16.98 -18.45
C VAL A 51 0.86 17.19 -17.92
N GLY A 52 1.16 18.37 -17.39
CA GLY A 52 2.41 18.65 -16.68
C GLY A 52 2.65 17.72 -15.50
N MET A 53 1.65 17.55 -14.64
CA MET A 53 1.73 16.65 -13.48
C MET A 53 1.99 15.21 -13.89
N LEU A 54 1.34 14.72 -14.96
CA LEU A 54 1.55 13.39 -15.50
C LEU A 54 3.00 13.19 -15.99
N LEU A 55 3.55 14.17 -16.70
CA LEU A 55 4.95 14.13 -17.11
C LEU A 55 5.88 14.17 -15.88
N GLY A 56 5.57 14.99 -14.88
CA GLY A 56 6.35 15.09 -13.66
C GLY A 56 6.30 13.81 -12.82
N SER A 57 5.17 13.10 -12.74
CA SER A 57 5.08 11.83 -12.01
C SER A 57 5.84 10.70 -12.72
N LEU A 58 5.89 10.71 -14.04
CA LEU A 58 6.64 9.73 -14.85
C LEU A 58 8.15 9.96 -14.82
N TYR A 59 8.60 11.21 -14.92
CA TYR A 59 10.03 11.54 -15.07
C TYR A 59 10.68 12.09 -13.79
N GLY A 60 9.89 12.50 -12.80
CA GLY A 60 10.36 13.19 -11.59
C GLY A 60 11.32 12.32 -10.77
N ARG A 61 11.00 11.04 -10.58
CA ARG A 61 11.85 10.07 -9.85
C ARG A 61 13.25 9.99 -10.44
N HIS A 62 13.35 9.84 -11.77
CA HIS A 62 14.62 9.80 -12.50
C HIS A 62 15.43 11.10 -12.38
N LEU A 63 14.73 12.25 -12.34
CA LEU A 63 15.38 13.54 -12.22
C LEU A 63 15.90 13.77 -10.79
N ILE A 64 15.15 13.32 -9.79
CA ILE A 64 15.55 13.39 -8.38
C ILE A 64 16.78 12.50 -8.14
N SER A 65 16.78 11.26 -8.63
CA SER A 65 17.92 10.34 -8.42
C SER A 65 19.23 10.83 -9.06
N ARG A 66 19.16 11.53 -10.20
CA ARG A 66 20.36 12.07 -10.87
C ARG A 66 20.91 13.36 -10.26
N VAL A 67 20.04 14.24 -9.75
CA VAL A 67 20.43 15.61 -9.36
C VAL A 67 20.50 15.78 -7.84
N GLY A 68 19.76 14.95 -7.11
CA GLY A 68 19.60 15.00 -5.65
C GLY A 68 18.42 15.86 -5.21
N HIS A 69 17.73 15.43 -4.15
CA HIS A 69 16.47 15.98 -3.62
C HIS A 69 16.48 17.50 -3.40
N ILE A 70 17.49 18.04 -2.72
CA ILE A 70 17.55 19.48 -2.40
C ILE A 70 17.74 20.33 -3.67
N ARG A 71 18.60 19.87 -4.58
CA ARG A 71 18.92 20.62 -5.82
C ARG A 71 17.72 20.61 -6.77
N ILE A 72 17.04 19.49 -6.92
CA ILE A 72 15.86 19.41 -7.78
C ILE A 72 14.69 20.21 -7.19
N PHE A 73 14.51 20.21 -5.88
CA PHE A 73 13.54 21.07 -5.19
C PHE A 73 13.75 22.55 -5.56
N ALA A 74 14.98 23.06 -5.39
CA ALA A 74 15.32 24.44 -5.69
C ALA A 74 15.17 24.76 -7.20
N ALA A 75 15.51 23.83 -8.07
CA ALA A 75 15.33 23.97 -9.52
C ALA A 75 13.85 24.05 -9.89
N CYS A 76 13.00 23.16 -9.37
CA CYS A 76 11.56 23.15 -9.61
C CYS A 76 10.90 24.44 -9.12
N ALA A 77 11.20 24.87 -7.89
CA ALA A 77 10.68 26.12 -7.37
C ALA A 77 11.17 27.33 -8.21
N SER A 78 12.39 27.30 -8.76
CA SER A 78 12.93 28.40 -9.59
C SER A 78 12.21 28.47 -10.94
N VAL A 79 11.94 27.32 -11.55
CA VAL A 79 11.14 27.21 -12.78
C VAL A 79 9.72 27.67 -12.51
N ALA A 80 9.11 27.29 -11.38
CA ALA A 80 7.77 27.74 -11.00
C ALA A 80 7.71 29.27 -10.81
N THR A 81 8.71 29.87 -10.14
CA THR A 81 8.86 31.33 -10.01
C THR A 81 8.93 32.01 -11.37
N MET A 82 9.77 31.49 -12.26
CA MET A 82 9.89 32.02 -13.63
C MET A 82 8.53 31.93 -14.35
N CYS A 83 7.84 30.79 -14.27
CA CYS A 83 6.53 30.62 -14.89
C CYS A 83 5.50 31.61 -14.34
N ALA A 84 5.48 31.85 -13.02
CA ALA A 84 4.59 32.84 -12.41
C ALA A 84 4.83 34.25 -12.98
N LEU A 85 6.10 34.68 -13.09
CA LEU A 85 6.45 35.97 -13.69
C LEU A 85 6.12 36.03 -15.19
N LEU A 86 6.28 34.94 -15.93
CA LEU A 86 5.96 34.90 -17.35
C LEU A 86 4.45 35.02 -17.63
N HIS A 87 3.58 34.50 -16.75
CA HIS A 87 2.14 34.74 -16.84
C HIS A 87 1.78 36.23 -16.75
N SER A 88 2.57 37.00 -16.00
CA SER A 88 2.40 38.46 -15.84
C SER A 88 2.74 39.26 -17.10
N ILE A 89 3.57 38.70 -17.99
CA ILE A 89 4.11 39.42 -19.16
C ILE A 89 3.26 39.20 -20.40
N TRP A 90 2.81 37.96 -20.63
CA TRP A 90 2.10 37.58 -21.86
C TRP A 90 0.70 37.09 -21.55
N SER A 91 -0.34 37.72 -22.08
CA SER A 91 -1.74 37.27 -21.97
C SER A 91 -2.18 36.48 -23.21
N VAL A 92 -1.50 35.36 -23.48
CA VAL A 92 -1.81 34.48 -24.64
C VAL A 92 -2.13 33.07 -24.15
N PRO A 93 -3.31 32.50 -24.48
CA PRO A 93 -3.74 31.18 -23.97
C PRO A 93 -2.73 30.06 -24.22
N LEU A 94 -2.11 30.02 -25.41
CA LEU A 94 -1.10 29.01 -25.73
C LEU A 94 0.12 29.11 -24.81
N VAL A 95 0.58 30.33 -24.52
CA VAL A 95 1.71 30.57 -23.61
C VAL A 95 1.33 30.11 -22.21
N TRP A 96 0.14 30.49 -21.71
CA TRP A 96 -0.33 30.06 -20.40
C TRP A 96 -0.47 28.54 -20.30
N GLY A 97 -0.95 27.89 -21.36
CA GLY A 97 -0.99 26.44 -21.46
C GLY A 97 0.39 25.80 -21.27
N VAL A 98 1.41 26.27 -21.98
CA VAL A 98 2.80 25.77 -21.84
C VAL A 98 3.33 26.02 -20.42
N LEU A 99 3.09 27.20 -19.86
CA LEU A 99 3.51 27.52 -18.49
C LEU A 99 2.78 26.63 -17.46
N ARG A 100 1.52 26.25 -17.70
CA ARG A 100 0.78 25.31 -16.86
C ARG A 100 1.35 23.90 -16.92
N VAL A 101 1.79 23.44 -18.10
CA VAL A 101 2.54 22.16 -18.21
C VAL A 101 3.80 22.21 -17.36
N LEU A 102 4.57 23.29 -17.43
CA LEU A 102 5.80 23.43 -16.63
C LEU A 102 5.50 23.47 -15.13
N ILE A 103 4.50 24.23 -14.70
CA ILE A 103 4.09 24.30 -13.28
C ILE A 103 3.60 22.93 -12.78
N GLY A 104 2.82 22.22 -13.58
CA GLY A 104 2.38 20.87 -13.27
C GLY A 104 3.55 19.91 -13.08
N PHE A 105 4.53 19.95 -14.00
CA PHE A 105 5.74 19.14 -13.92
C PHE A 105 6.54 19.44 -12.63
N THR A 106 6.72 20.73 -12.32
CA THR A 106 7.45 21.13 -11.12
C THR A 106 6.72 20.75 -9.84
N ASN A 107 5.39 20.84 -9.81
CA ASN A 107 4.60 20.46 -8.64
C ASN A 107 4.61 18.95 -8.39
N ALA A 108 4.48 18.13 -9.45
CA ALA A 108 4.58 16.67 -9.29
C ALA A 108 5.96 16.27 -8.75
N THR A 109 7.03 16.83 -9.31
CA THR A 109 8.41 16.58 -8.82
C THR A 109 8.60 17.07 -7.37
N PHE A 110 8.00 18.21 -7.02
CA PHE A 110 8.00 18.73 -5.66
C PHE A 110 7.30 17.79 -4.68
N PHE A 111 6.09 17.32 -5.00
CA PHE A 111 5.36 16.39 -4.14
C PHE A 111 6.17 15.11 -3.92
N MET A 112 6.74 14.55 -4.99
CA MET A 112 7.63 13.40 -4.88
C MET A 112 8.83 13.66 -3.97
N THR A 113 9.47 14.82 -4.08
CA THR A 113 10.62 15.19 -3.24
C THR A 113 10.22 15.35 -1.77
N MET A 114 9.05 15.91 -1.49
CA MET A 114 8.51 16.08 -0.15
C MET A 114 8.17 14.73 0.48
N GLU A 115 7.50 13.87 -0.29
CA GLU A 115 6.96 12.61 0.20
C GLU A 115 8.07 11.59 0.48
N THR A 116 9.07 11.51 -0.40
CA THR A 116 10.28 10.71 -0.16
C THR A 116 11.01 11.14 1.12
N TRP A 117 11.11 12.45 1.37
CA TRP A 117 11.76 12.96 2.58
C TRP A 117 10.96 12.69 3.85
N LEU A 118 9.65 12.90 3.79
CA LEU A 118 8.74 12.58 4.89
C LEU A 118 8.76 11.08 5.18
N SER A 119 8.81 10.24 4.14
CA SER A 119 8.78 8.78 4.25
C SER A 119 10.04 8.27 4.95
N GLU A 120 11.23 8.66 4.46
CA GLU A 120 12.52 8.30 5.06
C GLU A 120 12.63 8.74 6.53
N SER A 121 12.10 9.92 6.86
CA SER A 121 12.20 10.44 8.23
C SER A 121 11.06 9.99 9.15
N SER A 122 10.08 9.24 8.62
CA SER A 122 8.96 8.71 9.40
C SER A 122 9.31 7.34 9.98
N THR A 123 8.75 7.02 11.13
CA THR A 123 8.81 5.67 11.72
C THR A 123 7.43 5.02 11.64
N SER A 124 7.35 3.70 11.74
CA SER A 124 6.08 2.96 11.79
C SER A 124 5.08 3.57 12.80
N GLU A 125 5.54 3.98 13.98
CA GLU A 125 4.70 4.61 15.00
C GLU A 125 4.16 6.01 14.65
N ASN A 126 4.91 6.81 13.89
CA ASN A 126 4.60 8.23 13.68
C ASN A 126 4.10 8.57 12.26
N ARG A 127 4.22 7.63 11.31
CA ARG A 127 3.92 7.78 9.88
C ARG A 127 2.53 8.34 9.61
N ALA A 128 1.49 7.79 10.26
CA ALA A 128 0.12 8.29 10.12
C ALA A 128 -0.03 9.77 10.57
N THR A 129 0.65 10.17 11.64
CA THR A 129 0.62 11.56 12.13
C THR A 129 1.37 12.51 11.20
N VAL A 130 2.52 12.07 10.67
CA VAL A 130 3.31 12.82 9.68
C VAL A 130 2.49 13.02 8.41
N PHE A 131 1.90 11.95 7.89
CA PHE A 131 1.11 11.99 6.68
C PHE A 131 -0.15 12.84 6.82
N GLY A 132 -0.91 12.69 7.91
CA GLY A 132 -2.07 13.55 8.18
C GLY A 132 -1.72 15.04 8.32
N SER A 133 -0.57 15.35 8.92
CA SER A 133 -0.06 16.73 9.03
C SER A 133 0.33 17.32 7.67
N TYR A 134 0.93 16.50 6.81
CA TYR A 134 1.25 16.87 5.43
C TYR A 134 -0.02 17.18 4.61
N GLN A 135 -1.07 16.38 4.75
CA GLN A 135 -2.36 16.64 4.09
C GLN A 135 -3.01 17.92 4.60
N PHE A 136 -2.99 18.17 5.92
CA PHE A 136 -3.48 19.41 6.50
C PHE A 136 -2.78 20.63 5.91
N VAL A 137 -1.45 20.63 5.91
CA VAL A 137 -0.62 21.71 5.34
C VAL A 137 -0.94 21.91 3.86
N THR A 138 -1.22 20.83 3.14
CA THR A 138 -1.50 20.88 1.70
C THR A 138 -2.77 21.66 1.40
N TYR A 139 -3.89 21.25 2.01
CA TYR A 139 -5.16 21.93 1.84
C TYR A 139 -5.17 23.34 2.45
N PHE A 140 -4.49 23.52 3.58
CA PHE A 140 -4.38 24.81 4.24
C PHE A 140 -3.64 25.84 3.38
N GLY A 141 -2.50 25.46 2.80
CA GLY A 141 -1.75 26.31 1.87
C GLY A 141 -2.60 26.71 0.67
N LEU A 142 -3.24 25.74 0.01
CA LEU A 142 -4.14 25.99 -1.12
C LEU A 142 -5.26 26.97 -0.74
N ALA A 143 -5.95 26.75 0.38
CA ALA A 143 -7.03 27.60 0.87
C ALA A 143 -6.58 29.05 1.10
N LEU A 144 -5.44 29.26 1.76
CA LEU A 144 -4.87 30.59 1.97
C LEU A 144 -4.52 31.28 0.65
N GLY A 145 -3.99 30.53 -0.32
CA GLY A 145 -3.65 31.05 -1.65
C GLY A 145 -4.87 31.58 -2.38
N GLN A 146 -6.00 30.89 -2.27
CA GLN A 146 -7.28 31.30 -2.89
C GLN A 146 -7.78 32.64 -2.32
N LEU A 147 -7.61 32.88 -1.01
CA LEU A 147 -7.99 34.14 -0.36
C LEU A 147 -7.14 35.34 -0.79
N MET A 148 -5.90 35.11 -1.24
CA MET A 148 -5.01 36.17 -1.72
C MET A 148 -5.52 36.85 -3.00
N LEU A 149 -6.52 36.30 -3.68
CA LEU A 149 -7.24 36.99 -4.77
C LEU A 149 -7.77 38.36 -4.31
N ASN A 150 -8.07 38.53 -3.02
CA ASN A 150 -8.57 39.80 -2.48
C ASN A 150 -7.53 40.92 -2.43
N PHE A 151 -6.25 40.65 -2.64
CA PHE A 151 -5.18 41.66 -2.48
C PHE A 151 -5.08 42.65 -3.65
N ALA A 152 -5.53 42.27 -4.85
CA ALA A 152 -5.52 43.12 -6.03
C ALA A 152 -6.61 42.68 -7.02
N GLU A 153 -6.74 43.34 -8.17
CA GLU A 153 -7.63 42.84 -9.21
C GLU A 153 -6.99 41.63 -9.94
N PRO A 154 -7.78 40.67 -10.46
CA PRO A 154 -7.23 39.49 -11.12
C PRO A 154 -6.38 39.83 -12.37
N GLN A 155 -6.60 41.00 -12.98
CA GLN A 155 -5.82 41.48 -14.11
C GLN A 155 -4.50 42.15 -13.68
N ASP A 156 -4.32 42.47 -12.39
CA ASP A 156 -3.13 43.15 -11.92
C ASP A 156 -1.92 42.20 -11.91
N PRO A 157 -0.80 42.59 -12.54
CA PRO A 157 0.48 41.87 -12.48
C PRO A 157 0.94 41.50 -11.07
N ILE A 158 0.53 42.26 -10.05
CA ILE A 158 1.00 42.12 -8.68
C ILE A 158 0.66 40.76 -8.05
N LEU A 159 -0.45 40.11 -8.43
CA LEU A 159 -0.80 38.79 -7.91
C LEU A 159 0.21 37.73 -8.37
N TYR A 160 0.63 37.78 -9.63
CA TYR A 160 1.69 36.91 -10.16
C TYR A 160 3.05 37.16 -9.48
N ILE A 161 3.33 38.41 -9.10
CA ILE A 161 4.52 38.77 -8.33
C ILE A 161 4.46 38.15 -6.92
N TYR A 162 3.30 38.16 -6.26
CA TYR A 162 3.14 37.48 -4.96
C TYR A 162 3.37 35.98 -5.08
N VAL A 163 2.84 35.33 -6.12
CA VAL A 163 3.13 33.91 -6.39
C VAL A 163 4.64 33.67 -6.49
N ALA A 164 5.34 34.48 -7.29
CA ALA A 164 6.78 34.38 -7.46
C ALA A 164 7.56 34.57 -6.14
N MET A 165 7.13 35.51 -5.29
CA MET A 165 7.71 35.70 -3.96
C MET A 165 7.53 34.46 -3.07
N LEU A 166 6.34 33.83 -3.10
CA LEU A 166 6.06 32.63 -2.32
C LEU A 166 6.89 31.43 -2.78
N PHE A 167 7.04 31.24 -4.09
CA PHE A 167 7.91 30.21 -4.65
C PHE A 167 9.40 30.44 -4.34
N CYS A 168 9.86 31.68 -4.25
CA CYS A 168 11.21 31.96 -3.75
C CYS A 168 11.33 31.68 -2.24
N LEU A 169 10.34 32.09 -1.44
CA LEU A 169 10.33 31.90 0.01
C LEU A 169 10.27 30.43 0.40
N CYS A 170 9.57 29.58 -0.36
CA CYS A 170 9.45 28.15 -0.05
C CYS A 170 10.79 27.39 -0.15
N MET A 171 11.77 27.91 -0.89
CA MET A 171 13.10 27.30 -0.95
C MET A 171 13.91 27.51 0.32
N ILE A 172 13.70 28.60 1.04
CA ILE A 172 14.58 29.04 2.14
C ILE A 172 14.64 27.99 3.26
N PRO A 173 13.51 27.47 3.80
CA PRO A 173 13.59 26.53 4.91
C PRO A 173 14.26 25.21 4.51
N VAL A 174 14.04 24.73 3.27
CA VAL A 174 14.68 23.53 2.74
C VAL A 174 16.18 23.72 2.53
N LEU A 175 16.61 24.83 1.91
CA LEU A 175 18.02 25.13 1.66
C LEU A 175 18.82 25.38 2.95
N MET A 176 18.15 25.78 4.03
CA MET A 176 18.76 25.95 5.34
C MET A 176 18.72 24.67 6.20
N SER A 177 18.04 23.61 5.74
CA SER A 177 18.01 22.33 6.43
C SER A 177 19.36 21.62 6.32
N ARG A 178 19.72 20.87 7.37
CA ARG A 178 20.95 20.05 7.42
C ARG A 178 20.72 18.59 7.03
N SER A 179 19.48 18.18 6.78
CA SER A 179 19.16 16.80 6.42
C SER A 179 19.65 16.49 4.99
N GLY A 180 20.33 15.35 4.82
CA GLY A 180 20.63 14.77 3.51
C GLY A 180 19.34 14.36 2.80
N GLY A 181 19.41 14.23 1.47
CA GLY A 181 18.29 13.73 0.68
C GLY A 181 18.29 12.19 0.64
N PRO A 182 17.10 11.54 0.65
CA PRO A 182 16.99 10.09 0.70
C PRO A 182 17.63 9.36 -0.48
N ARG A 183 17.85 8.06 -0.29
CA ARG A 183 18.01 7.10 -1.40
C ARG A 183 16.63 6.71 -1.90
N ILE A 184 16.39 6.85 -3.20
CA ILE A 184 15.16 6.38 -3.85
C ILE A 184 15.39 4.92 -4.23
N ASN A 185 14.65 4.00 -3.63
CA ASN A 185 14.54 2.63 -4.11
C ASN A 185 13.51 2.60 -5.25
N GLU A 186 13.80 1.84 -6.32
CA GLU A 186 12.84 1.62 -7.39
C GLU A 186 11.88 0.51 -6.96
N PRO A 187 10.58 0.78 -6.69
CA PRO A 187 9.63 -0.28 -6.46
C PRO A 187 9.42 -1.07 -7.75
N GLU A 188 9.05 -2.34 -7.60
CA GLU A 188 8.63 -3.17 -8.73
C GLU A 188 7.45 -2.55 -9.48
N SER A 189 7.41 -2.72 -10.80
CA SER A 189 6.40 -2.10 -11.65
C SER A 189 5.24 -3.05 -11.93
N MET A 190 4.05 -2.73 -11.43
CA MET A 190 2.82 -3.41 -11.85
C MET A 190 2.26 -2.82 -13.17
N PRO A 191 1.90 -3.64 -14.18
CA PRO A 191 1.24 -3.15 -15.38
C PRO A 191 -0.22 -2.72 -15.09
N LEU A 192 -0.65 -1.59 -15.66
CA LEU A 192 -2.01 -1.05 -15.46
C LEU A 192 -3.12 -2.04 -15.85
N LYS A 193 -2.84 -2.94 -16.80
CA LYS A 193 -3.78 -3.98 -17.21
C LYS A 193 -4.06 -4.95 -16.06
N THR A 194 -3.04 -5.42 -15.36
CA THR A 194 -3.18 -6.30 -14.19
C THR A 194 -3.98 -5.59 -13.11
N LEU A 195 -3.61 -4.35 -12.78
CA LEU A 195 -4.35 -3.55 -11.80
C LEU A 195 -5.82 -3.35 -12.15
N TYR A 196 -6.15 -3.15 -13.43
CA TYR A 196 -7.54 -3.05 -13.88
C TYR A 196 -8.29 -4.37 -13.76
N HIS A 197 -7.62 -5.53 -13.91
CA HIS A 197 -8.25 -6.83 -13.69
C HIS A 197 -8.50 -7.08 -12.19
N THR A 198 -7.55 -6.72 -11.33
CA THR A 198 -7.65 -6.87 -9.88
C THR A 198 -8.71 -5.95 -9.27
N SER A 199 -8.61 -4.63 -9.49
CA SER A 199 -9.59 -3.64 -9.01
C SER A 199 -10.04 -2.68 -10.13
N PRO A 200 -11.02 -3.09 -10.97
CA PRO A 200 -11.63 -2.19 -11.94
C PRO A 200 -12.29 -0.96 -11.28
N LEU A 201 -12.85 -1.14 -10.09
CA LEU A 201 -13.52 -0.07 -9.34
C LEU A 201 -12.53 0.99 -8.86
N GLY A 202 -11.37 0.58 -8.32
CA GLY A 202 -10.31 1.49 -7.96
C GLY A 202 -9.83 2.34 -9.14
N VAL A 203 -9.53 1.72 -10.29
CA VAL A 203 -9.04 2.42 -11.48
C VAL A 203 -10.09 3.41 -12.03
N VAL A 204 -11.34 2.96 -12.24
CA VAL A 204 -12.41 3.80 -12.80
C VAL A 204 -12.83 4.89 -11.81
N GLY A 205 -12.94 4.55 -10.52
CA GLY A 205 -13.29 5.48 -9.45
C GLY A 205 -12.29 6.62 -9.31
N ILE A 206 -10.99 6.30 -9.34
CA ILE A 206 -9.92 7.30 -9.27
C ILE A 206 -9.87 8.17 -10.54
N MET A 207 -10.07 7.58 -11.71
CA MET A 207 -10.15 8.35 -12.95
C MET A 207 -11.33 9.33 -12.94
N ILE A 208 -12.52 8.87 -12.54
CA ILE A 208 -13.71 9.74 -12.44
C ILE A 208 -13.54 10.78 -11.33
N SER A 209 -12.89 10.45 -10.22
CA SER A 209 -12.51 11.43 -9.19
C SER A 209 -11.66 12.56 -9.78
N GLY A 210 -10.66 12.20 -10.60
CA GLY A 210 -9.86 13.17 -11.37
C GLY A 210 -10.68 14.05 -12.28
N ILE A 211 -11.63 13.46 -13.02
CA ILE A 211 -12.54 14.21 -13.89
C ILE A 211 -13.37 15.22 -13.07
N CYS A 212 -13.98 14.78 -11.98
CA CYS A 212 -14.86 15.60 -11.16
C CYS A 212 -14.10 16.72 -10.44
N LEU A 213 -13.02 16.39 -9.72
CA LEU A 213 -12.23 17.40 -8.97
C LEU A 213 -11.47 18.33 -9.90
N GLY A 214 -10.94 17.80 -11.00
CA GLY A 214 -10.33 18.60 -12.06
C GLY A 214 -11.30 19.63 -12.59
N ALA A 215 -12.49 19.21 -13.03
CA ALA A 215 -13.54 20.12 -13.49
C ALA A 215 -13.96 21.12 -12.40
N PHE A 216 -14.25 20.63 -11.19
CA PHE A 216 -14.76 21.45 -10.10
C PHE A 216 -13.76 22.53 -9.68
N TYR A 217 -12.53 22.18 -9.30
CA TYR A 217 -11.59 23.19 -8.79
C TYR A 217 -11.08 24.17 -9.84
N ASN A 218 -11.04 23.78 -11.12
CA ASN A 218 -10.48 24.63 -12.16
C ASN A 218 -11.52 25.51 -12.87
N MET A 219 -12.79 25.12 -12.89
CA MET A 219 -13.86 25.89 -13.55
C MET A 219 -14.81 26.60 -12.57
N SER A 220 -14.72 26.31 -11.27
CA SER A 220 -15.56 26.94 -10.23
C SER A 220 -15.41 28.46 -10.12
N SER A 221 -14.20 29.00 -10.32
CA SER A 221 -13.96 30.44 -10.32
C SER A 221 -14.61 31.12 -11.53
N VAL A 222 -14.54 30.49 -12.70
CA VAL A 222 -15.23 30.94 -13.92
C VAL A 222 -16.74 30.93 -13.71
N TYR A 223 -17.28 29.85 -13.14
CA TYR A 223 -18.69 29.77 -12.76
C TYR A 223 -19.11 30.94 -11.85
N GLY A 224 -18.36 31.16 -10.76
CA GLY A 224 -18.66 32.24 -9.82
C GLY A 224 -18.69 33.61 -10.49
N ALA A 225 -17.73 33.89 -11.37
CA ALA A 225 -17.70 35.13 -12.14
C ALA A 225 -18.90 35.26 -13.09
N ASP A 226 -19.29 34.18 -13.77
CA ASP A 226 -20.39 34.18 -14.74
C ASP A 226 -21.77 34.36 -14.11
N VAL A 227 -21.97 33.87 -12.89
CA VAL A 227 -23.22 34.09 -12.12
C VAL A 227 -23.22 35.40 -11.33
N GLY A 228 -22.18 36.24 -11.51
CA GLY A 228 -22.11 37.58 -10.96
C GLY A 228 -21.63 37.67 -9.51
N MET A 229 -20.92 36.64 -9.00
CA MET A 229 -20.24 36.75 -7.70
C MET A 229 -19.14 37.81 -7.76
N ASP A 230 -19.02 38.59 -6.69
CA ASP A 230 -17.90 39.50 -6.54
C ASP A 230 -16.59 38.76 -6.23
N LYS A 231 -15.46 39.47 -6.34
CA LYS A 231 -14.12 38.91 -6.10
C LYS A 231 -13.98 38.25 -4.72
N SER A 232 -14.55 38.85 -3.68
CA SER A 232 -14.47 38.35 -2.30
C SER A 232 -15.30 37.09 -2.11
N GLN A 233 -16.48 37.05 -2.74
CA GLN A 233 -17.35 35.89 -2.78
C GLN A 233 -16.67 34.71 -3.49
N ILE A 234 -16.05 34.92 -4.65
CA ILE A 234 -15.32 33.87 -5.38
C ILE A 234 -14.13 33.37 -4.55
N ALA A 235 -13.35 34.27 -3.95
CA ALA A 235 -12.21 33.90 -3.11
C ALA A 235 -12.66 33.07 -1.89
N THR A 236 -13.73 33.49 -1.21
CA THR A 236 -14.31 32.79 -0.06
C THR A 236 -14.89 31.44 -0.46
N PHE A 237 -15.61 31.38 -1.57
CA PHE A 237 -16.17 30.16 -2.15
C PHE A 237 -15.06 29.13 -2.44
N MET A 238 -14.03 29.53 -3.18
CA MET A 238 -12.91 28.66 -3.51
C MET A 238 -12.12 28.23 -2.27
N SER A 239 -11.82 29.15 -1.35
CA SER A 239 -11.13 28.81 -0.09
C SER A 239 -11.95 27.85 0.77
N ALA A 240 -13.27 28.05 0.86
CA ALA A 240 -14.15 27.18 1.64
C ALA A 240 -14.21 25.77 1.02
N THR A 241 -14.19 25.65 -0.31
CA THR A 241 -14.15 24.32 -0.96
C THR A 241 -12.89 23.53 -0.59
N MET A 242 -11.72 24.18 -0.47
CA MET A 242 -10.48 23.51 -0.03
C MET A 242 -10.60 23.01 1.41
N VAL A 243 -11.17 23.83 2.29
CA VAL A 243 -11.42 23.45 3.70
C VAL A 243 -12.41 22.30 3.79
N GLY A 244 -13.51 22.34 3.01
CA GLY A 244 -14.48 21.25 2.92
C GLY A 244 -13.89 19.95 2.39
N GLY A 245 -13.05 20.05 1.36
CA GLY A 245 -12.27 18.96 0.78
C GLY A 245 -11.47 18.18 1.82
N PHE A 246 -10.89 18.88 2.80
CA PHE A 246 -10.15 18.27 3.89
C PHE A 246 -11.04 17.80 5.05
N LEU A 247 -11.94 18.65 5.54
CA LEU A 247 -12.71 18.37 6.77
C LEU A 247 -13.67 17.19 6.64
N LEU A 248 -14.27 16.98 5.46
CA LEU A 248 -15.24 15.89 5.26
C LEU A 248 -14.59 14.51 5.14
N GLN A 249 -13.26 14.44 4.92
CA GLN A 249 -12.55 13.16 4.87
C GLN A 249 -12.56 12.42 6.22
N PHE A 250 -12.62 13.12 7.36
CA PHE A 250 -12.68 12.48 8.68
C PHE A 250 -14.01 11.76 8.96
N PRO A 251 -15.19 12.43 8.86
CA PRO A 251 -16.46 11.74 9.10
C PRO A 251 -16.75 10.69 8.04
N ILE A 252 -16.40 10.92 6.76
CA ILE A 252 -16.60 9.94 5.70
C ILE A 252 -15.64 8.76 5.85
N GLY A 253 -14.38 9.02 6.25
CA GLY A 253 -13.42 7.97 6.57
C GLY A 253 -13.91 7.05 7.67
N LYS A 254 -14.41 7.62 8.78
CA LYS A 254 -15.02 6.83 9.85
C LYS A 254 -16.21 5.98 9.39
N LEU A 255 -17.01 6.49 8.44
CA LEU A 255 -18.08 5.68 7.84
C LEU A 255 -17.52 4.56 6.97
N ALA A 256 -16.48 4.82 6.19
CA ALA A 256 -15.78 3.83 5.36
C ALA A 256 -15.02 2.77 6.16
N ASP A 257 -14.74 3.01 7.43
CA ASP A 257 -14.20 2.01 8.38
C ASP A 257 -15.29 1.13 9.01
N THR A 258 -16.55 1.57 8.99
CA THR A 258 -17.65 0.88 9.71
C THR A 258 -18.63 0.19 8.76
N PHE A 259 -18.62 0.55 7.47
CA PHE A 259 -19.55 0.07 6.46
C PHE A 259 -18.81 -0.25 5.17
N ASP A 260 -19.32 -1.23 4.40
CA ASP A 260 -18.85 -1.55 3.04
C ASP A 260 -18.52 -0.28 2.24
N ARG A 261 -17.25 -0.18 1.82
CA ARG A 261 -16.70 1.02 1.17
C ARG A 261 -17.46 1.40 -0.10
N ARG A 262 -17.98 0.41 -0.83
CA ARG A 262 -18.73 0.60 -2.07
C ARG A 262 -20.07 1.28 -1.79
N THR A 263 -20.74 0.90 -0.71
CA THR A 263 -21.95 1.57 -0.19
C THR A 263 -21.65 2.99 0.27
N VAL A 264 -20.55 3.20 1.02
CA VAL A 264 -20.13 4.55 1.45
C VAL A 264 -19.81 5.43 0.24
N LEU A 265 -19.15 4.88 -0.79
CA LEU A 265 -18.86 5.57 -2.04
C LEU A 265 -20.13 6.01 -2.76
N VAL A 266 -21.12 5.12 -2.91
CA VAL A 266 -22.42 5.45 -3.52
C VAL A 266 -23.12 6.56 -2.73
N MET A 267 -23.22 6.43 -1.41
CA MET A 267 -23.87 7.45 -0.57
C MET A 267 -23.16 8.81 -0.66
N THR A 268 -21.83 8.81 -0.67
CA THR A 268 -21.02 10.03 -0.83
C THR A 268 -21.27 10.70 -2.18
N LEU A 269 -21.32 9.93 -3.27
CA LEU A 269 -21.62 10.45 -4.61
C LEU A 269 -23.05 10.98 -4.72
N LEU A 270 -24.03 10.35 -4.08
CA LEU A 270 -25.41 10.85 -4.04
C LEU A 270 -25.52 12.17 -3.26
N VAL A 271 -24.79 12.30 -2.14
CA VAL A 271 -24.67 13.57 -1.41
C VAL A 271 -24.01 14.65 -2.27
N ALA A 272 -22.95 14.29 -3.02
CA ALA A 272 -22.33 15.20 -3.99
C ALA A 272 -23.33 15.65 -5.06
N CYS A 273 -24.12 14.74 -5.63
CA CYS A 273 -25.15 15.06 -6.62
C CYS A 273 -26.20 16.01 -6.06
N LEU A 274 -26.68 15.77 -4.84
CA LEU A 274 -27.66 16.63 -4.18
C LEU A 274 -27.10 18.04 -3.94
N ALA A 275 -25.86 18.13 -3.45
CA ALA A 275 -25.19 19.41 -3.24
C ALA A 275 -24.97 20.16 -4.56
N ALA A 276 -24.54 19.47 -5.62
CA ALA A 276 -24.37 20.03 -6.96
C ALA A 276 -25.70 20.50 -7.58
N MET A 277 -26.83 19.85 -7.26
CA MET A 277 -28.14 20.27 -7.74
C MET A 277 -28.64 21.54 -7.05
N ILE A 278 -28.42 21.65 -5.73
CA ILE A 278 -28.90 22.78 -4.91
C ILE A 278 -28.05 24.04 -5.13
N LEU A 279 -26.73 23.88 -5.25
CA LEU A 279 -25.76 24.97 -5.29
C LEU A 279 -26.10 26.06 -6.34
N PRO A 280 -26.28 25.76 -7.63
CA PRO A 280 -26.56 26.79 -8.63
C PRO A 280 -27.91 27.50 -8.40
N ILE A 281 -28.89 26.81 -7.85
CA ILE A 281 -30.21 27.39 -7.52
C ILE A 281 -30.04 28.45 -6.42
N MET A 282 -29.29 28.14 -5.36
CA MET A 282 -29.06 29.05 -4.25
C MET A 282 -28.18 30.25 -4.65
N ALA A 283 -27.18 30.00 -5.51
CA ALA A 283 -26.33 31.06 -6.04
C ALA A 283 -27.15 32.10 -6.83
N ASN A 284 -28.06 31.65 -7.70
CA ASN A 284 -28.95 32.52 -8.46
C ASN A 284 -29.94 33.31 -7.59
N GLN A 285 -30.30 32.77 -6.43
CA GLN A 285 -31.15 33.46 -5.45
C GLN A 285 -30.38 34.48 -4.60
N GLY A 286 -29.04 34.54 -4.73
CA GLY A 286 -28.18 35.40 -3.92
C GLY A 286 -27.91 34.87 -2.51
N GLU A 287 -28.29 33.62 -2.23
CA GLU A 287 -28.13 32.99 -0.91
C GLU A 287 -26.70 32.44 -0.75
N MET A 288 -25.74 33.35 -0.58
CA MET A 288 -24.31 33.04 -0.57
C MET A 288 -23.90 32.06 0.54
N LEU A 289 -24.50 32.17 1.74
CA LEU A 289 -24.18 31.26 2.85
C LEU A 289 -24.51 29.81 2.49
N ILE A 290 -25.71 29.57 1.96
CA ILE A 290 -26.16 28.23 1.55
C ILE A 290 -25.32 27.73 0.37
N THR A 291 -25.01 28.61 -0.57
CA THR A 291 -24.13 28.30 -1.72
C THR A 291 -22.77 27.79 -1.25
N ILE A 292 -22.13 28.47 -0.28
CA ILE A 292 -20.85 28.06 0.30
C ILE A 292 -20.98 26.73 1.04
N VAL A 293 -22.04 26.53 1.82
CA VAL A 293 -22.27 25.25 2.53
C VAL A 293 -22.42 24.09 1.54
N CYS A 294 -23.21 24.27 0.48
CA CYS A 294 -23.33 23.27 -0.59
C CYS A 294 -21.98 23.03 -1.29
N ALA A 295 -21.17 24.07 -1.51
CA ALA A 295 -19.85 23.95 -2.12
C ALA A 295 -18.87 23.17 -1.24
N VAL A 296 -18.90 23.40 0.08
CA VAL A 296 -18.11 22.66 1.07
C VAL A 296 -18.50 21.18 1.07
N ILE A 297 -19.80 20.88 1.07
CA ILE A 297 -20.31 19.50 1.03
C ILE A 297 -19.93 18.82 -0.29
N LEU A 298 -20.16 19.49 -1.42
CA LEU A 298 -19.81 18.99 -2.75
C LEU A 298 -18.32 18.69 -2.85
N SER A 299 -17.49 19.66 -2.46
CA SER A 299 -16.02 19.53 -2.49
C SER A 299 -15.54 18.38 -1.63
N GLY A 300 -16.02 18.31 -0.38
CA GLY A 300 -15.68 17.26 0.56
C GLY A 300 -16.09 15.87 0.08
N ALA A 301 -17.31 15.73 -0.42
CA ALA A 301 -17.79 14.47 -0.97
C ALA A 301 -16.97 14.03 -2.20
N LEU A 302 -16.71 14.93 -3.14
CA LEU A 302 -15.86 14.63 -4.31
C LEU A 302 -14.41 14.30 -3.92
N ALA A 303 -13.85 14.99 -2.92
CA ALA A 303 -12.50 14.74 -2.41
C ALA A 303 -12.36 13.36 -1.77
N CYS A 304 -13.43 12.81 -1.19
CA CYS A 304 -13.44 11.47 -0.58
C CYS A 304 -13.51 10.33 -1.61
N VAL A 305 -13.90 10.61 -2.86
CA VAL A 305 -14.00 9.56 -3.91
C VAL A 305 -12.65 8.91 -4.15
N TYR A 306 -11.56 9.69 -4.19
CA TYR A 306 -10.22 9.17 -4.41
C TYR A 306 -9.73 8.23 -3.30
N PRO A 307 -9.67 8.63 -2.02
CA PRO A 307 -9.19 7.74 -0.96
C PRO A 307 -10.10 6.52 -0.75
N ILE A 308 -11.42 6.63 -0.96
CA ILE A 308 -12.31 5.46 -0.88
C ILE A 308 -12.03 4.47 -2.01
N ALA A 309 -11.90 4.94 -3.27
CA ALA A 309 -11.59 4.09 -4.41
C ALA A 309 -10.17 3.50 -4.33
N LEU A 310 -9.23 4.24 -3.73
CA LEU A 310 -7.87 3.75 -3.48
C LEU A 310 -7.86 2.67 -2.40
N ALA A 311 -8.63 2.85 -1.33
CA ALA A 311 -8.80 1.82 -0.30
C ALA A 311 -9.45 0.54 -0.86
N ASP A 312 -10.49 0.65 -1.68
CA ASP A 312 -11.09 -0.48 -2.40
C ASP A 312 -10.12 -1.19 -3.36
N ALA A 313 -9.12 -0.46 -3.89
CA ALA A 313 -8.04 -1.07 -4.65
C ALA A 313 -7.05 -1.82 -3.76
N PHE A 314 -6.70 -1.25 -2.60
CA PHE A 314 -5.75 -1.82 -1.66
C PHE A 314 -6.29 -3.03 -0.92
N ASP A 315 -7.59 -3.09 -0.63
CA ASP A 315 -8.25 -4.27 -0.04
C ASP A 315 -8.15 -5.53 -0.94
N ARG A 316 -7.54 -5.43 -2.13
CA ARG A 316 -7.38 -6.52 -3.11
C ARG A 316 -5.93 -6.70 -3.57
N LEU A 317 -4.98 -6.05 -2.91
CA LEU A 317 -3.57 -6.05 -3.28
C LEU A 317 -2.73 -6.40 -2.06
N LYS A 318 -1.64 -7.14 -2.29
CA LYS A 318 -0.65 -7.37 -1.24
C LYS A 318 0.01 -6.04 -0.83
N PRO A 319 0.43 -5.87 0.44
CA PRO A 319 1.14 -4.67 0.89
C PRO A 319 2.33 -4.29 0.00
N THR A 320 3.06 -5.29 -0.52
CA THR A 320 4.17 -5.16 -1.48
C THR A 320 3.74 -4.59 -2.84
N GLU A 321 2.52 -4.89 -3.28
CA GLU A 321 1.95 -4.44 -4.55
C GLU A 321 1.28 -3.06 -4.46
N MET A 322 0.83 -2.63 -3.27
CA MET A 322 0.11 -1.36 -3.07
C MET A 322 0.93 -0.15 -3.55
N VAL A 323 2.24 -0.13 -3.28
CA VAL A 323 3.14 0.97 -3.72
C VAL A 323 3.24 1.01 -5.25
N ALA A 324 3.37 -0.16 -5.89
CA ALA A 324 3.43 -0.29 -7.34
C ALA A 324 2.12 0.13 -8.01
N ALA A 325 0.98 -0.30 -7.46
CA ALA A 325 -0.35 0.00 -7.93
C ALA A 325 -0.65 1.51 -7.89
N SER A 326 -0.29 2.18 -6.80
CA SER A 326 -0.51 3.62 -6.62
C SER A 326 0.11 4.47 -7.72
N GLY A 327 1.31 4.12 -8.18
CA GLY A 327 1.94 4.80 -9.30
C GLY A 327 1.03 4.84 -10.54
N LYS A 328 0.31 3.75 -10.84
CA LYS A 328 -0.64 3.67 -11.96
C LYS A 328 -1.96 4.36 -11.67
N LEU A 329 -2.47 4.27 -10.43
CA LEU A 329 -3.70 4.96 -10.02
C LEU A 329 -3.55 6.48 -10.10
N ILE A 330 -2.38 7.02 -9.74
CA ILE A 330 -2.05 8.43 -9.92
C ILE A 330 -2.06 8.83 -11.40
N LEU A 331 -1.58 7.97 -12.31
CA LEU A 331 -1.69 8.23 -13.75
C LEU A 331 -3.15 8.28 -14.21
N ALA A 332 -4.00 7.37 -13.70
CA ALA A 332 -5.44 7.38 -13.99
C ALA A 332 -6.11 8.66 -13.47
N TYR A 333 -5.76 9.09 -12.26
CA TYR A 333 -6.21 10.36 -11.68
C TYR A 333 -5.80 11.56 -12.55
N ALA A 334 -4.51 11.65 -12.92
CA ALA A 334 -3.99 12.76 -13.71
C ALA A 334 -4.60 12.81 -15.12
N ALA A 335 -4.84 11.65 -15.73
CA ALA A 335 -5.57 11.56 -16.99
C ALA A 335 -7.01 12.10 -16.86
N GLY A 336 -7.72 11.68 -15.81
CA GLY A 336 -9.04 12.22 -15.48
C GLY A 336 -9.02 13.73 -15.25
N GLY A 337 -8.07 14.22 -14.47
CA GLY A 337 -7.86 15.65 -14.20
C GLY A 337 -7.52 16.47 -15.44
N ALA A 338 -6.84 15.88 -16.44
CA ALA A 338 -6.61 16.53 -17.72
C ALA A 338 -7.89 16.58 -18.58
N ILE A 339 -8.73 15.55 -18.52
CA ILE A 339 -9.99 15.51 -19.27
C ILE A 339 -11.00 16.50 -18.67
N GLY A 340 -11.16 16.51 -17.35
CA GLY A 340 -12.23 17.19 -16.62
C GLY A 340 -12.45 18.68 -16.96
N PRO A 341 -11.45 19.57 -16.77
CA PRO A 341 -11.62 21.00 -17.03
C PRO A 341 -12.01 21.31 -18.48
N TYR A 342 -11.41 20.63 -19.45
CA TYR A 342 -11.69 20.84 -20.86
C TYR A 342 -13.07 20.33 -21.28
N THR A 343 -13.48 19.14 -20.85
CA THR A 343 -14.83 18.64 -21.17
C THR A 343 -15.91 19.42 -20.45
N ALA A 344 -15.69 19.80 -19.19
CA ALA A 344 -16.61 20.65 -18.44
C ALA A 344 -16.76 22.04 -19.10
N SER A 345 -15.66 22.64 -19.56
CA SER A 345 -15.70 23.95 -20.21
C SER A 345 -16.42 23.94 -21.56
N LEU A 346 -16.33 22.85 -22.32
CA LEU A 346 -17.11 22.66 -23.55
C LEU A 346 -18.61 22.62 -23.28
N VAL A 347 -19.03 21.94 -22.20
CA VAL A 347 -20.43 21.89 -21.78
C VAL A 347 -20.90 23.26 -21.27
N MET A 348 -20.07 23.96 -20.48
CA MET A 348 -20.35 25.33 -20.03
C MET A 348 -20.49 26.31 -21.19
N LYS A 349 -19.66 26.21 -22.23
CA LYS A 349 -19.73 27.05 -23.43
C LYS A 349 -21.07 26.91 -24.16
N GLN A 350 -21.65 25.71 -24.18
CA GLN A 350 -22.89 25.42 -24.90
C GLN A 350 -24.16 25.68 -24.08
N MET A 351 -24.13 25.34 -22.80
CA MET A 351 -25.32 25.29 -21.93
C MET A 351 -25.31 26.36 -20.82
N GLY A 352 -24.24 27.16 -20.73
CA GLY A 352 -24.06 28.19 -19.70
C GLY A 352 -23.29 27.69 -18.47
N ALA A 353 -22.94 28.62 -17.57
CA ALA A 353 -22.05 28.35 -16.44
C ALA A 353 -22.58 27.27 -15.47
N GLU A 354 -23.89 27.22 -15.23
CA GLU A 354 -24.54 26.22 -14.35
C GLU A 354 -24.33 24.78 -14.83
N ALA A 355 -24.04 24.59 -16.12
CA ALA A 355 -23.82 23.27 -16.69
C ALA A 355 -22.59 22.56 -16.13
N LEU A 356 -21.69 23.28 -15.44
CA LEU A 356 -20.62 22.70 -14.62
C LEU A 356 -21.18 21.70 -13.60
N PHE A 357 -22.25 22.05 -12.88
CA PHE A 357 -22.82 21.18 -11.86
C PHE A 357 -23.60 20.01 -12.47
N GLY A 358 -24.27 20.24 -13.61
CA GLY A 358 -24.87 19.16 -14.39
C GLY A 358 -23.83 18.14 -14.87
N TYR A 359 -22.66 18.61 -15.32
CA TYR A 359 -21.53 17.78 -15.69
C TYR A 359 -21.04 16.91 -14.52
N LEU A 360 -20.87 17.51 -13.33
CA LEU A 360 -20.46 16.80 -12.12
C LEU A 360 -21.49 15.74 -11.68
N ILE A 361 -22.79 16.06 -11.78
CA ILE A 361 -23.87 15.12 -11.49
C ILE A 361 -23.80 13.92 -12.45
N VAL A 362 -23.68 14.16 -13.76
CA VAL A 362 -23.62 13.07 -14.75
C VAL A 362 -22.39 12.19 -14.50
N ALA A 363 -21.20 12.77 -14.31
CA ALA A 363 -19.98 12.01 -14.03
C ALA A 363 -20.10 11.19 -12.74
N SER A 364 -20.69 11.76 -11.69
CA SER A 364 -20.92 11.07 -10.41
C SER A 364 -21.94 9.93 -10.54
N LEU A 365 -23.03 10.13 -11.28
CA LEU A 365 -24.03 9.10 -11.54
C LEU A 365 -23.51 7.96 -12.42
N VAL A 366 -22.61 8.26 -13.37
CA VAL A 366 -21.91 7.22 -14.14
C VAL A 366 -21.06 6.35 -13.21
N LEU A 367 -20.34 6.94 -12.26
CA LEU A 367 -19.60 6.17 -11.27
C LEU A 367 -20.54 5.39 -10.34
N VAL A 368 -21.64 5.97 -9.86
CA VAL A 368 -22.65 5.25 -9.06
C VAL A 368 -23.19 4.03 -9.83
N ALA A 369 -23.56 4.19 -11.11
CA ALA A 369 -24.04 3.08 -11.93
C ALA A 369 -22.98 1.99 -12.09
N PHE A 370 -21.72 2.38 -12.28
CA PHE A 370 -20.59 1.44 -12.37
C PHE A 370 -20.35 0.70 -11.05
N VAL A 371 -20.40 1.39 -9.91
CA VAL A 371 -20.25 0.78 -8.58
C VAL A 371 -21.38 -0.22 -8.32
N MET A 372 -22.63 0.17 -8.57
CA MET A 372 -23.80 -0.69 -8.40
C MET A 372 -23.71 -1.94 -9.30
N TYR A 373 -23.25 -1.78 -10.54
CA TYR A 373 -22.99 -2.91 -11.43
C TYR A 373 -21.92 -3.85 -10.87
N ARG A 374 -20.82 -3.31 -10.33
CA ARG A 374 -19.76 -4.11 -9.71
C ARG A 374 -20.22 -4.81 -8.43
N MET A 375 -21.04 -4.16 -7.61
CA MET A 375 -21.65 -4.77 -6.42
C MET A 375 -22.59 -5.94 -6.78
N SER A 376 -23.15 -5.96 -7.99
CA SER A 376 -24.00 -7.08 -8.44
C SER A 376 -23.24 -8.28 -8.98
N ILE A 377 -21.92 -8.14 -9.21
CA ILE A 377 -21.07 -9.19 -9.81
C ILE A 377 -20.06 -9.75 -8.82
N ARG A 378 -19.58 -8.93 -7.88
CA ARG A 378 -18.56 -9.33 -6.90
C ARG A 378 -18.98 -9.03 -5.46
N SER A 379 -18.67 -9.95 -4.56
CA SER A 379 -18.93 -9.80 -3.13
C SER A 379 -18.08 -8.69 -2.52
N ALA A 380 -18.50 -8.18 -1.37
CA ALA A 380 -17.70 -7.21 -0.62
C ALA A 380 -16.56 -7.98 0.05
N VAL A 381 -15.37 -7.37 0.15
CA VAL A 381 -14.38 -7.83 1.12
C VAL A 381 -15.02 -7.68 2.51
N PRO A 382 -15.09 -8.75 3.32
CA PRO A 382 -15.67 -8.69 4.66
C PRO A 382 -15.11 -7.53 5.49
N ASP A 383 -15.95 -6.86 6.29
CA ASP A 383 -15.53 -5.67 7.05
C ASP A 383 -14.36 -5.95 8.00
N ALA A 384 -14.18 -7.20 8.45
CA ALA A 384 -13.06 -7.63 9.29
C ALA A 384 -11.71 -7.65 8.56
N LEU A 385 -11.73 -7.81 7.23
CA LEU A 385 -10.54 -7.93 6.36
C LEU A 385 -10.25 -6.63 5.60
N GLN A 386 -11.01 -5.57 5.85
CA GLN A 386 -10.79 -4.27 5.21
C GLN A 386 -9.69 -3.49 5.93
N GLU A 387 -8.87 -2.82 5.14
CA GLU A 387 -7.84 -1.94 5.67
C GLU A 387 -8.40 -0.71 6.40
N ALA A 388 -7.62 -0.08 7.27
CA ALA A 388 -8.06 1.18 7.88
C ALA A 388 -8.16 2.31 6.82
N PHE A 389 -9.18 3.16 6.87
CA PHE A 389 -9.28 4.32 5.99
C PHE A 389 -8.19 5.34 6.32
N VAL A 390 -7.46 5.74 5.29
CA VAL A 390 -6.42 6.77 5.39
C VAL A 390 -6.80 7.99 4.53
N VAL A 391 -6.76 9.17 5.14
CA VAL A 391 -6.89 10.47 4.46
C VAL A 391 -5.74 10.60 3.46
N GLN A 392 -6.04 10.50 2.17
CA GLN A 392 -5.00 10.43 1.14
C GLN A 392 -5.20 11.50 0.05
N GLY A 393 -4.14 12.27 -0.17
CA GLY A 393 -4.05 13.25 -1.23
C GLY A 393 -3.68 12.63 -2.58
N MET A 394 -3.78 13.44 -3.63
CA MET A 394 -3.74 13.00 -5.04
C MET A 394 -2.31 13.11 -5.62
N THR A 395 -1.31 12.85 -4.78
CA THR A 395 0.09 13.19 -5.01
C THR A 395 0.94 11.93 -5.22
N PRO A 396 2.02 12.00 -6.03
CA PRO A 396 2.57 10.81 -6.69
C PRO A 396 3.20 9.75 -5.78
N MET A 397 3.55 10.09 -4.54
CA MET A 397 4.17 9.18 -3.56
C MET A 397 3.47 9.27 -2.20
N ALA A 398 2.24 9.76 -2.16
CA ALA A 398 1.41 9.75 -0.94
C ALA A 398 1.24 8.34 -0.36
N THR A 399 1.35 7.30 -1.20
CA THR A 399 1.26 5.90 -0.79
C THR A 399 2.50 5.40 -0.06
N GLU A 400 3.69 5.92 -0.36
CA GLU A 400 4.91 5.57 0.38
C GLU A 400 4.94 6.18 1.80
N LEU A 401 3.92 6.96 2.16
CA LEU A 401 3.67 7.49 3.51
C LEU A 401 2.43 6.89 4.15
N ASP A 402 1.74 6.01 3.42
CA ASP A 402 0.54 5.35 3.89
C ASP A 402 0.93 4.35 4.99
N PRO A 403 0.26 4.34 6.14
CA PRO A 403 0.53 3.35 7.18
C PRO A 403 0.18 1.91 6.77
N ARG A 404 -0.59 1.70 5.69
CA ARG A 404 -1.01 0.37 5.21
C ARG A 404 0.03 -0.34 4.35
N THR A 405 0.95 0.41 3.75
CA THR A 405 2.02 -0.19 2.96
C THR A 405 3.14 -0.65 3.88
N GLU A 406 3.84 -1.70 3.48
CA GLU A 406 5.03 -2.18 4.18
C GLU A 406 6.02 -1.05 4.47
N TYR A 407 6.49 -1.00 5.72
CA TYR A 407 7.48 -0.03 6.17
C TYR A 407 8.87 -0.63 5.99
N ASN A 408 9.48 -0.37 4.84
CA ASN A 408 10.90 -0.67 4.66
C ASN A 408 11.71 0.39 5.39
N SER A 409 12.19 0.08 6.59
CA SER A 409 13.25 0.89 7.19
C SER A 409 14.42 0.92 6.23
N LEU A 410 14.77 2.09 5.71
CA LEU A 410 16.13 2.30 5.23
C LEU A 410 17.02 1.99 6.43
N ASP A 411 17.71 0.85 6.40
CA ASP A 411 18.63 0.42 7.46
C ASP A 411 19.48 1.62 7.86
N GLU A 412 19.39 2.01 9.14
CA GLU A 412 20.21 3.08 9.72
C GLU A 412 21.67 2.63 9.68
N THR A 413 22.34 2.80 8.53
CA THR A 413 23.79 2.64 8.43
C THR A 413 24.43 3.62 9.42
N GLY A 414 25.03 3.10 10.49
CA GLY A 414 25.72 3.89 11.52
C GLY A 414 26.90 4.66 10.92
N ILE A 415 27.37 5.69 11.62
CA ILE A 415 28.51 6.52 11.15
C ILE A 415 29.78 5.65 11.00
N ALA A 416 29.93 4.59 11.81
CA ALA A 416 31.05 3.67 11.70
C ALA A 416 30.93 2.80 10.44
N ALA A 417 29.72 2.31 10.14
CA ALA A 417 29.44 1.56 8.92
C ALA A 417 29.68 2.42 7.67
N GLU A 418 29.23 3.68 7.66
CA GLU A 418 29.50 4.62 6.57
C GLU A 418 31.00 4.88 6.39
N THR A 419 31.76 4.95 7.49
CA THR A 419 33.22 5.09 7.46
C THR A 419 33.90 3.87 6.82
N VAL A 420 33.44 2.66 7.14
CA VAL A 420 33.95 1.42 6.52
C VAL A 420 33.68 1.41 5.02
N LEU A 421 32.46 1.78 4.61
CA LEU A 421 32.08 1.82 3.19
C LEU A 421 32.92 2.83 2.40
N LEU A 422 33.18 4.02 2.97
CA LEU A 422 34.04 5.03 2.35
C LEU A 422 35.50 4.58 2.19
N LEU A 423 36.05 3.90 3.21
CA LEU A 423 37.43 3.38 3.15
C LEU A 423 37.54 2.18 2.20
N ALA A 424 36.50 1.36 2.14
CA ALA A 424 36.38 0.23 1.23
C ALA A 424 36.27 0.65 -0.25
N GLU A 425 35.62 1.79 -0.54
CA GLU A 425 35.59 2.34 -1.91
C GLU A 425 36.99 2.67 -2.44
N GLU A 426 37.91 3.10 -1.57
CA GLU A 426 39.29 3.37 -1.95
C GLU A 426 40.15 2.09 -2.02
N ASN A 427 39.88 1.09 -1.18
CA ASN A 427 40.64 -0.16 -1.09
C ASN A 427 39.70 -1.39 -0.94
N PRO A 428 39.10 -1.88 -2.04
CA PRO A 428 38.08 -2.93 -1.99
C PRO A 428 38.63 -4.31 -1.58
N ASP A 429 39.92 -4.57 -1.80
CA ASP A 429 40.55 -5.85 -1.42
C ASP A 429 40.70 -6.00 0.10
N ASP A 430 40.71 -4.90 0.86
CA ASP A 430 40.96 -4.88 2.31
C ASP A 430 39.66 -4.69 3.14
N VAL A 431 38.48 -4.80 2.50
CA VAL A 431 37.15 -4.59 3.11
C VAL A 431 36.98 -5.29 4.46
N VAL A 432 37.38 -6.56 4.55
CA VAL A 432 37.23 -7.37 5.77
C VAL A 432 38.15 -6.86 6.89
N GLU A 433 39.41 -6.53 6.58
CA GLU A 433 40.35 -5.98 7.56
C GLU A 433 39.93 -4.60 8.04
N ILE A 434 39.42 -3.75 7.15
CA ILE A 434 38.89 -2.42 7.48
C ILE A 434 37.70 -2.57 8.42
N ALA A 435 36.71 -3.39 8.06
CA ALA A 435 35.53 -3.63 8.87
C ALA A 435 35.86 -4.15 10.28
N ILE A 436 36.79 -5.13 10.39
CA ILE A 436 37.27 -5.64 11.69
C ILE A 436 37.95 -4.53 12.49
N SER A 437 38.83 -3.75 11.87
CA SER A 437 39.56 -2.69 12.58
C SER A 437 38.64 -1.59 13.12
N VAL A 438 37.57 -1.26 12.41
CA VAL A 438 36.58 -0.27 12.86
C VAL A 438 35.67 -0.88 13.92
N ALA A 439 35.19 -2.12 13.74
CA ALA A 439 34.37 -2.83 14.72
C ALA A 439 35.10 -3.05 16.06
N LEU A 440 36.41 -3.35 16.04
CA LEU A 440 37.21 -3.47 17.26
C LEU A 440 37.39 -2.13 18.00
N ASN A 441 37.34 -1.01 17.29
CA ASN A 441 37.40 0.33 17.89
C ASN A 441 36.04 0.82 18.39
N GLN A 442 34.94 0.33 17.81
CA GLN A 442 33.56 0.66 18.16
C GLN A 442 32.73 -0.64 18.26
N PRO A 443 32.96 -1.46 19.30
CA PRO A 443 32.32 -2.76 19.44
C PRO A 443 30.79 -2.64 19.52
N GLU A 444 30.26 -1.52 20.05
CA GLU A 444 28.82 -1.23 20.04
C GLU A 444 28.19 -1.11 18.65
N GLU A 445 28.96 -0.82 17.59
CA GLU A 445 28.48 -0.74 16.20
C GLU A 445 28.88 -1.98 15.37
N ALA A 446 29.49 -3.01 15.96
CA ALA A 446 30.03 -4.15 15.22
C ALA A 446 28.98 -4.87 14.35
N VAL A 447 27.76 -5.04 14.86
CA VAL A 447 26.65 -5.68 14.12
C VAL A 447 26.22 -4.81 12.93
N ASN A 448 26.12 -3.49 13.12
CA ASN A 448 25.73 -2.54 12.06
C ASN A 448 26.82 -2.44 10.98
N ILE A 449 28.09 -2.40 11.39
CA ILE A 449 29.24 -2.46 10.48
C ILE A 449 29.21 -3.76 9.67
N ALA A 450 29.00 -4.91 10.30
CA ALA A 450 28.95 -6.19 9.63
C ALA A 450 27.79 -6.25 8.60
N GLN A 451 26.60 -5.83 9.02
CA GLN A 451 25.38 -5.78 8.21
C GLN A 451 25.58 -4.91 6.96
N ALA A 452 25.97 -3.65 7.15
CA ALA A 452 26.17 -2.69 6.07
C ALA A 452 27.30 -3.10 5.12
N THR A 453 28.39 -3.64 5.65
CA THR A 453 29.52 -4.08 4.83
C THR A 453 29.14 -5.30 3.99
N ALA A 454 28.42 -6.27 4.57
CA ALA A 454 27.93 -7.44 3.87
C ALA A 454 26.95 -7.06 2.74
N TYR A 455 26.04 -6.11 3.00
CA TYR A 455 25.11 -5.61 2.00
C TYR A 455 25.82 -5.04 0.76
N HIS A 456 26.87 -4.25 0.98
CA HIS A 456 27.61 -3.59 -0.10
C HIS A 456 28.69 -4.47 -0.75
N TYR A 457 29.22 -5.46 -0.03
CA TYR A 457 30.28 -6.38 -0.47
C TYR A 457 29.89 -7.84 -0.18
N PRO A 458 28.86 -8.36 -0.88
CA PRO A 458 28.25 -9.64 -0.53
C PRO A 458 29.14 -10.85 -0.85
N ASP A 459 30.15 -10.70 -1.72
CA ASP A 459 31.17 -11.72 -2.00
C ASP A 459 32.09 -12.00 -0.79
N CYS A 460 32.22 -11.02 0.11
CA CYS A 460 33.08 -11.10 1.30
C CYS A 460 32.30 -11.42 2.57
N ALA A 461 30.97 -11.54 2.50
CA ALA A 461 30.07 -11.63 3.67
C ALA A 461 30.38 -12.84 4.57
N GLU A 462 30.64 -14.02 3.99
CA GLU A 462 30.99 -15.23 4.75
C GLU A 462 32.28 -15.02 5.56
N ALA A 463 33.36 -14.58 4.88
CA ALA A 463 34.65 -14.35 5.51
C ALA A 463 34.59 -13.24 6.56
N LEU A 464 33.82 -12.18 6.29
CA LEU A 464 33.57 -11.06 7.19
C LEU A 464 32.88 -11.53 8.48
N ALA A 465 31.77 -12.26 8.36
CA ALA A 465 31.00 -12.73 9.50
C ALA A 465 31.84 -13.67 10.39
N ILE A 466 32.54 -14.64 9.80
CA ILE A 466 33.38 -15.58 10.55
C ILE A 466 34.49 -14.84 11.30
N ALA A 467 35.21 -13.93 10.62
CA ALA A 467 36.32 -13.20 11.21
C ALA A 467 35.87 -12.25 12.33
N LEU A 468 34.78 -11.51 12.13
CA LEU A 468 34.22 -10.63 13.17
C LEU A 468 33.67 -11.43 14.35
N ALA A 469 32.99 -12.55 14.09
CA ALA A 469 32.46 -13.41 15.14
C ALA A 469 33.56 -14.02 16.02
N ASP A 470 34.73 -14.32 15.46
CA ASP A 470 35.86 -14.84 16.22
C ASP A 470 36.57 -13.77 17.07
N GLU A 471 36.66 -12.54 16.57
CA GLU A 471 37.25 -11.41 17.31
C GLU A 471 36.28 -10.82 18.37
N LEU A 472 34.96 -10.93 18.14
CA LEU A 472 33.90 -10.43 19.03
C LEU A 472 32.98 -11.58 19.50
N PRO A 473 33.46 -12.47 20.39
CA PRO A 473 32.71 -13.66 20.81
C PRO A 473 31.42 -13.34 21.58
N HIS A 474 31.27 -12.13 22.12
CA HIS A 474 30.05 -11.70 22.82
C HIS A 474 28.89 -11.37 21.86
N ASP A 475 29.19 -10.93 20.63
CA ASP A 475 28.20 -10.55 19.61
C ASP A 475 28.16 -11.55 18.44
N LYS A 476 28.86 -12.69 18.58
CA LYS A 476 29.05 -13.73 17.55
C LYS A 476 27.74 -14.12 16.84
N LEU A 477 26.68 -14.38 17.61
CA LEU A 477 25.39 -14.81 17.04
C LEU A 477 24.66 -13.66 16.34
N ASP A 478 24.71 -12.45 16.89
CA ASP A 478 24.06 -11.27 16.31
C ASP A 478 24.79 -10.79 15.04
N ILE A 479 26.11 -10.95 14.96
CA ILE A 479 26.91 -10.67 13.75
C ILE A 479 26.57 -11.66 12.64
N ILE A 480 26.57 -12.97 12.94
CA ILE A 480 26.30 -14.01 11.92
C ILE A 480 24.88 -13.87 11.38
N THR A 481 23.90 -13.67 12.26
CA THR A 481 22.49 -13.49 11.87
C THR A 481 22.28 -12.22 11.05
N SER A 482 22.91 -11.10 11.43
CA SER A 482 22.73 -9.85 10.70
C SER A 482 23.41 -9.83 9.33
N VAL A 483 24.61 -10.41 9.22
CA VAL A 483 25.33 -10.53 7.94
C VAL A 483 24.60 -11.45 6.97
N ALA A 484 24.12 -12.58 7.46
CA ALA A 484 23.40 -13.52 6.62
C ALA A 484 22.12 -12.89 6.05
N GLY A 485 21.35 -12.15 6.87
CA GLY A 485 20.22 -11.34 6.39
C GLY A 485 20.63 -10.45 5.23
N SER A 486 21.57 -9.53 5.46
CA SER A 486 21.98 -8.55 4.45
C SER A 486 22.77 -9.07 3.25
N ALA A 487 23.26 -10.31 3.29
CA ALA A 487 23.90 -10.99 2.17
C ALA A 487 23.40 -12.44 2.08
N PRO A 488 22.18 -12.66 1.57
CA PRO A 488 21.49 -13.95 1.64
C PRO A 488 22.25 -15.13 1.03
N GLN A 489 23.02 -14.88 -0.02
CA GLN A 489 23.92 -15.84 -0.67
C GLN A 489 24.97 -16.48 0.26
N SER A 490 25.30 -15.83 1.38
CA SER A 490 26.22 -16.36 2.41
C SER A 490 25.50 -17.17 3.49
N GLY A 491 24.17 -17.12 3.56
CA GLY A 491 23.35 -17.69 4.62
C GLY A 491 23.55 -19.20 4.78
N ALA A 492 23.61 -19.97 3.68
CA ALA A 492 23.81 -21.42 3.74
C ALA A 492 25.17 -21.82 4.35
N ALA A 493 26.23 -21.09 4.01
CA ALA A 493 27.56 -21.33 4.58
C ALA A 493 27.61 -20.97 6.08
N LEU A 494 26.98 -19.85 6.45
CA LEU A 494 26.89 -19.39 7.83
C LEU A 494 26.01 -20.29 8.71
N ALA A 495 24.91 -20.82 8.17
CA ALA A 495 24.07 -21.82 8.84
C ALA A 495 24.86 -23.10 9.15
N ARG A 496 25.61 -23.63 8.17
CA ARG A 496 26.51 -24.80 8.39
C ARG A 496 27.55 -24.50 9.46
N TYR A 497 28.16 -23.31 9.43
CA TYR A 497 29.12 -22.89 10.45
C TYR A 497 28.50 -22.85 11.85
N MET A 498 27.27 -22.37 11.98
CA MET A 498 26.53 -22.39 13.25
C MET A 498 26.21 -23.81 13.71
N CYS A 499 25.73 -24.69 12.83
CA CYS A 499 25.49 -26.11 13.15
C CYS A 499 26.77 -26.82 13.64
N ASP A 500 27.92 -26.56 13.01
CA ASP A 500 29.21 -27.09 13.43
C ASP A 500 29.62 -26.61 14.83
N LEU A 501 29.35 -25.35 15.18
CA LEU A 501 29.62 -24.81 16.51
C LEU A 501 28.73 -25.44 17.58
N ILE A 502 27.47 -25.75 17.25
CA ILE A 502 26.52 -26.46 18.12
C ILE A 502 27.01 -27.89 18.39
N LYS A 503 27.36 -28.64 17.34
CA LYS A 503 27.89 -30.01 17.45
C LYS A 503 29.17 -30.08 18.29
N GLN A 504 29.99 -29.04 18.25
CA GLN A 504 31.22 -28.93 19.04
C GLN A 504 30.99 -28.48 20.50
N GLN A 505 29.74 -28.30 20.95
CA GLN A 505 29.37 -27.78 22.27
C GLN A 505 30.01 -26.41 22.60
N LYS A 506 30.31 -25.60 21.57
CA LYS A 506 30.91 -24.26 21.73
C LYS A 506 29.86 -23.16 21.94
N LEU A 507 28.59 -23.47 21.72
CA LEU A 507 27.45 -22.59 21.94
C LEU A 507 26.44 -23.28 22.87
N GLU A 508 25.72 -22.51 23.67
CA GLU A 508 24.64 -23.05 24.51
C GLU A 508 23.44 -23.46 23.62
N PRO A 509 22.83 -24.64 23.83
CA PRO A 509 21.76 -25.14 22.95
C PRO A 509 20.59 -24.17 22.77
N GLN A 510 20.10 -23.56 23.86
CA GLN A 510 18.97 -22.60 23.81
C GLN A 510 19.32 -21.27 23.14
N ALA A 511 20.55 -20.76 23.32
CA ALA A 511 21.00 -19.53 22.67
C ALA A 511 21.23 -19.75 21.17
N SER A 512 21.72 -20.94 20.81
CA SER A 512 21.93 -21.36 19.42
C SER A 512 20.61 -21.54 18.68
N PHE A 513 19.62 -22.12 19.35
CA PHE A 513 18.26 -22.26 18.83
C PHE A 513 17.65 -20.89 18.49
N LYS A 514 17.67 -19.95 19.43
CA LYS A 514 17.13 -18.59 19.21
C LYS A 514 17.86 -17.85 18.09
N ALA A 515 19.15 -18.12 17.89
CA ALA A 515 19.92 -17.50 16.83
C ALA A 515 19.65 -18.13 15.45
N LEU A 516 19.50 -19.45 15.36
CA LEU A 516 19.10 -20.13 14.12
C LEU A 516 17.67 -19.76 13.72
N SER A 517 16.74 -19.71 14.68
CA SER A 517 15.37 -19.20 14.47
C SER A 517 15.37 -17.77 13.92
N ARG A 518 16.16 -16.86 14.52
CA ARG A 518 16.33 -15.49 14.02
C ARG A 518 16.98 -15.44 12.64
N LEU A 519 17.99 -16.28 12.38
CA LEU A 519 18.67 -16.37 11.08
C LEU A 519 17.67 -16.78 9.98
N THR A 520 16.93 -17.85 10.23
CA THR A 520 15.92 -18.39 9.32
C THR A 520 14.85 -17.33 9.07
N SER A 521 14.21 -16.79 10.11
CA SER A 521 13.21 -15.72 9.97
C SER A 521 13.72 -14.52 9.17
N LYS A 522 14.92 -14.00 9.46
CA LYS A 522 15.47 -12.83 8.78
C LYS A 522 15.79 -13.08 7.29
N LEU A 523 16.11 -14.33 6.93
CA LEU A 523 16.41 -14.73 5.56
C LEU A 523 15.16 -15.08 4.74
N LEU A 524 14.08 -15.49 5.38
CA LEU A 524 12.80 -15.69 4.72
C LEU A 524 12.21 -14.38 4.19
N ASP A 525 12.38 -13.28 4.93
CA ASP A 525 12.00 -11.93 4.49
C ASP A 525 12.84 -11.46 3.28
N GLU A 526 14.15 -11.75 3.27
CA GLU A 526 15.09 -11.17 2.29
C GLU A 526 15.35 -12.08 1.06
N ALA A 527 15.31 -13.41 1.19
CA ALA A 527 15.52 -14.36 0.10
C ALA A 527 14.91 -15.77 0.35
N PRO A 528 13.63 -15.96 0.00
CA PRO A 528 12.84 -17.16 0.35
C PRO A 528 13.45 -18.50 -0.09
N LEU A 529 13.98 -18.57 -1.32
CA LEU A 529 14.60 -19.79 -1.88
C LEU A 529 15.85 -20.24 -1.10
N GLN A 530 16.62 -19.30 -0.55
CA GLN A 530 17.83 -19.60 0.23
C GLN A 530 17.49 -19.93 1.68
N ALA A 531 16.36 -19.40 2.17
CA ALA A 531 15.87 -19.72 3.50
C ALA A 531 15.28 -21.13 3.58
N ALA A 532 14.63 -21.63 2.52
CA ALA A 532 14.25 -23.03 2.40
C ALA A 532 15.47 -23.97 2.46
N GLU A 533 16.56 -23.63 1.76
CA GLU A 533 17.83 -24.37 1.82
C GLU A 533 18.42 -24.36 3.24
N ILE A 534 18.29 -23.25 3.98
CA ILE A 534 18.79 -23.14 5.36
C ILE A 534 17.92 -23.90 6.33
N ALA A 535 16.59 -23.81 6.24
CA ALA A 535 15.67 -24.59 7.03
C ALA A 535 15.94 -26.09 6.82
N ALA A 536 16.14 -26.53 5.57
CA ALA A 536 16.56 -27.88 5.24
C ALA A 536 17.91 -28.26 5.86
N ILE A 537 18.94 -27.40 5.76
CA ILE A 537 20.27 -27.65 6.37
C ILE A 537 20.16 -27.77 7.89
N VAL A 538 19.42 -26.88 8.55
CA VAL A 538 19.28 -26.88 10.01
C VAL A 538 18.50 -28.11 10.46
N SER A 539 17.42 -28.45 9.75
CA SER A 539 16.62 -29.64 10.02
C SER A 539 17.43 -30.91 9.81
N GLN A 540 18.19 -31.04 8.72
CA GLN A 540 19.02 -32.22 8.45
C GLN A 540 20.19 -32.37 9.43
N GLU A 541 20.85 -31.27 9.80
CA GLU A 541 22.04 -31.32 10.66
C GLU A 541 21.70 -31.54 12.14
N ILE A 542 20.45 -31.28 12.56
CA ILE A 542 20.00 -31.31 13.97
C ILE A 542 18.86 -32.34 14.21
N ALA A 543 18.24 -32.91 13.17
CA ALA A 543 17.11 -33.84 13.27
C ALA A 543 17.33 -34.99 14.28
N ASP A 544 18.49 -35.64 14.24
CA ASP A 544 18.82 -36.76 15.13
C ASP A 544 18.97 -36.34 16.61
N ASP A 545 19.34 -35.09 16.85
CA ASP A 545 19.68 -34.58 18.18
C ASP A 545 18.49 -33.84 18.84
N MET A 546 17.60 -33.20 18.06
CA MET A 546 16.46 -32.40 18.55
C MET A 546 15.29 -32.34 17.54
N PRO A 547 14.39 -33.35 17.48
CA PRO A 547 13.29 -33.40 16.50
C PRO A 547 12.21 -32.32 16.68
N GLU A 548 11.85 -31.96 17.92
CA GLU A 548 10.88 -30.87 18.21
C GLU A 548 11.31 -29.51 17.60
N LEU A 549 12.62 -29.33 17.41
CA LEU A 549 13.21 -28.11 16.85
C LEU A 549 12.96 -27.98 15.34
N VAL A 550 12.78 -29.10 14.64
CA VAL A 550 12.55 -29.16 13.19
C VAL A 550 11.17 -28.59 12.86
N ALA A 551 10.15 -28.99 13.63
CA ALA A 551 8.80 -28.45 13.49
C ALA A 551 8.75 -26.94 13.81
N GLU A 552 9.40 -26.50 14.90
CA GLU A 552 9.43 -25.09 15.28
C GLU A 552 10.12 -24.21 14.21
N ILE A 553 11.17 -24.73 13.56
CA ILE A 553 11.83 -24.03 12.43
C ILE A 553 10.92 -23.99 11.19
N ALA A 554 10.18 -25.05 10.90
CA ALA A 554 9.26 -25.08 9.78
C ALA A 554 8.09 -24.10 9.99
N VAL A 555 7.56 -24.00 11.21
CA VAL A 555 6.56 -23.01 11.61
C VAL A 555 7.10 -21.60 11.44
N LEU A 556 8.27 -21.31 12.01
CA LEU A 556 8.91 -19.99 11.86
C LEU A 556 9.22 -19.64 10.40
N ALA A 557 9.52 -20.64 9.57
CA ALA A 557 9.72 -20.46 8.16
C ALA A 557 8.40 -20.20 7.43
N ALA A 558 7.33 -20.93 7.76
CA ALA A 558 6.01 -20.64 7.23
C ALA A 558 5.49 -19.25 7.63
N GLU A 559 5.70 -18.85 8.87
CA GLU A 559 5.35 -17.50 9.38
C GLU A 559 6.09 -16.38 8.64
N ALA A 560 7.36 -16.61 8.29
CA ALA A 560 8.19 -15.59 7.67
C ALA A 560 8.05 -15.50 6.14
N ALA A 561 7.58 -16.55 5.46
CA ALA A 561 7.28 -16.50 4.02
C ALA A 561 5.88 -17.03 3.72
N PRO A 562 4.83 -16.24 4.01
CA PRO A 562 3.45 -16.64 3.81
C PRO A 562 3.17 -17.10 2.36
N ASP A 563 3.77 -16.43 1.36
CA ASP A 563 3.59 -16.75 -0.06
C ASP A 563 4.24 -18.08 -0.50
N GLN A 564 5.14 -18.66 0.29
CA GLN A 564 5.89 -19.86 -0.05
C GLN A 564 5.81 -20.94 1.04
N ARG A 565 4.98 -20.76 2.07
CA ARG A 565 4.94 -21.63 3.24
C ARG A 565 4.73 -23.10 2.90
N ILE A 566 3.92 -23.39 1.88
CA ILE A 566 3.63 -24.76 1.42
C ILE A 566 4.86 -25.37 0.74
N GLU A 567 5.54 -24.62 -0.12
CA GLU A 567 6.78 -25.06 -0.77
C GLU A 567 7.90 -25.28 0.25
N VAL A 568 8.01 -24.39 1.24
CA VAL A 568 8.98 -24.49 2.34
C VAL A 568 8.67 -25.71 3.22
N ALA A 569 7.41 -25.94 3.58
CA ALA A 569 6.98 -27.09 4.35
C ALA A 569 7.30 -28.40 3.62
N ALA A 570 6.96 -28.50 2.34
CA ALA A 570 7.24 -29.68 1.52
C ALA A 570 8.76 -29.94 1.39
N ALA A 571 9.57 -28.90 1.20
CA ALA A 571 11.03 -29.03 1.12
C ALA A 571 11.65 -29.51 2.44
N ILE A 572 11.14 -29.05 3.59
CA ILE A 572 11.61 -29.52 4.90
C ILE A 572 11.25 -30.99 5.11
N ILE A 573 10.03 -31.40 4.72
CA ILE A 573 9.53 -32.77 4.88
C ILE A 573 10.26 -33.74 3.95
N GLN A 574 10.60 -33.33 2.73
CA GLN A 574 11.41 -34.11 1.81
C GLN A 574 12.76 -34.51 2.42
N GLU A 575 13.37 -33.63 3.22
CA GLU A 575 14.64 -33.89 3.90
C GLU A 575 14.46 -34.58 5.27
N VAL A 576 13.33 -34.34 5.96
CA VAL A 576 13.00 -34.95 7.26
C VAL A 576 11.57 -35.52 7.26
N PRO A 577 11.32 -36.69 6.63
CA PRO A 577 9.97 -37.23 6.47
C PRO A 577 9.28 -37.62 7.79
N GLU A 578 10.05 -37.87 8.85
CA GLU A 578 9.52 -38.24 10.17
C GLU A 578 8.81 -37.07 10.89
N ALA A 579 9.06 -35.82 10.47
CA ALA A 579 8.45 -34.62 11.04
C ALA A 579 7.17 -34.17 10.30
N SER A 580 6.66 -34.95 9.35
CA SER A 580 5.59 -34.52 8.44
C SER A 580 4.30 -34.06 9.13
N VAL A 581 3.88 -34.75 10.20
CA VAL A 581 2.66 -34.43 10.95
C VAL A 581 2.83 -33.14 11.76
N GLU A 582 3.96 -32.99 12.46
CA GLU A 582 4.25 -31.79 13.27
C GLU A 582 4.44 -30.55 12.39
N VAL A 583 5.09 -30.69 11.24
CA VAL A 583 5.23 -29.62 10.25
C VAL A 583 3.88 -29.26 9.63
N ALA A 584 3.06 -30.24 9.23
CA ALA A 584 1.73 -29.96 8.68
C ALA A 584 0.83 -29.23 9.68
N ALA A 585 0.77 -29.70 10.92
CA ALA A 585 -0.02 -29.09 11.99
C ALA A 585 0.45 -27.66 12.28
N GLY A 586 1.76 -27.49 12.47
CA GLY A 586 2.33 -26.19 12.78
C GLY A 586 2.13 -25.18 11.66
N VAL A 587 2.35 -25.57 10.40
CA VAL A 587 2.11 -24.68 9.25
C VAL A 587 0.63 -24.39 9.07
N ALA A 588 -0.27 -25.36 9.30
CA ALA A 588 -1.71 -25.12 9.28
C ALA A 588 -2.15 -24.13 10.37
N GLU A 589 -1.56 -24.19 11.57
CA GLU A 589 -1.78 -23.18 12.62
C GLU A 589 -1.33 -21.77 12.18
N THR A 590 -0.25 -21.66 11.40
CA THR A 590 0.17 -20.35 10.85
C THR A 590 -0.80 -19.81 9.82
N ILE A 591 -1.39 -20.67 8.98
CA ILE A 591 -2.45 -20.30 8.03
C ILE A 591 -3.68 -19.81 8.81
N ALA A 592 -4.09 -20.54 9.85
CA ALA A 592 -5.21 -20.17 10.70
C ALA A 592 -4.98 -18.84 11.47
N ALA A 593 -3.72 -18.52 11.77
CA ALA A 593 -3.35 -17.33 12.54
C ALA A 593 -3.15 -16.06 11.70
N SER A 594 -3.20 -16.14 10.37
CA SER A 594 -2.90 -15.04 9.44
C SER A 594 -4.17 -14.37 8.89
N PRO A 595 -4.46 -13.10 9.24
CA PRO A 595 -5.58 -12.36 8.68
C PRO A 595 -5.47 -12.11 7.17
N ASP A 596 -4.23 -12.08 6.64
CA ASP A 596 -3.97 -11.89 5.22
C ASP A 596 -4.38 -13.13 4.39
N ASP A 597 -4.43 -14.32 5.01
CA ASP A 597 -4.78 -15.57 4.32
C ASP A 597 -6.29 -15.77 4.17
N GLU A 598 -7.11 -15.31 5.14
CA GLU A 598 -8.56 -15.19 4.95
C GLU A 598 -8.88 -14.25 3.77
N LEU A 599 -8.09 -13.20 3.56
CA LEU A 599 -8.24 -12.31 2.41
C LEU A 599 -7.75 -12.97 1.11
N HIS A 600 -6.59 -13.65 1.15
CA HIS A 600 -6.04 -14.33 -0.03
C HIS A 600 -6.92 -15.48 -0.50
N SER A 601 -7.41 -16.33 0.41
CA SER A 601 -8.37 -17.40 0.12
C SER A 601 -9.70 -16.84 -0.41
N PHE A 602 -10.23 -15.77 0.18
CA PHE A 602 -11.42 -15.07 -0.32
C PHE A 602 -11.22 -14.54 -1.75
N LEU A 603 -10.07 -13.92 -2.03
CA LEU A 603 -9.76 -13.37 -3.36
C LEU A 603 -9.49 -14.47 -4.39
N ALA A 604 -8.81 -15.55 -4.00
CA ALA A 604 -8.51 -16.69 -4.86
C ALA A 604 -9.80 -17.43 -5.27
N GLY A 605 -10.71 -17.67 -4.33
CA GLY A 605 -12.03 -18.25 -4.60
C GLY A 605 -12.97 -17.36 -5.43
N GLU A 606 -12.72 -16.04 -5.54
CA GLU A 606 -13.44 -15.17 -6.49
C GLU A 606 -12.91 -15.27 -7.93
N ASP A 607 -11.63 -15.60 -8.12
CA ASP A 607 -10.96 -15.58 -9.42
C ASP A 607 -10.82 -16.99 -10.06
N ASP A 608 -10.85 -18.08 -9.26
CA ASP A 608 -10.83 -19.48 -9.72
C ASP A 608 -11.89 -20.34 -9.00
N GLU A 609 -12.81 -20.95 -9.77
CA GLU A 609 -13.85 -21.85 -9.23
C GLU A 609 -13.28 -23.22 -8.80
N ASP A 610 -12.07 -23.57 -9.28
CA ASP A 610 -11.37 -24.82 -8.94
C ASP A 610 -10.37 -24.64 -7.77
N TYR A 611 -10.40 -23.50 -7.06
CA TYR A 611 -9.51 -23.25 -5.92
C TYR A 611 -9.85 -24.17 -4.73
N VAL A 612 -8.86 -24.92 -4.27
CA VAL A 612 -9.04 -26.02 -3.31
C VAL A 612 -8.83 -25.58 -1.85
N GLY A 613 -8.39 -24.34 -1.60
CA GLY A 613 -8.05 -23.85 -0.26
C GLY A 613 -6.59 -24.12 0.11
N GLU A 614 -5.97 -23.21 0.88
CA GLU A 614 -4.56 -23.33 1.29
C GLU A 614 -4.34 -24.54 2.21
N GLY A 615 -5.33 -24.90 3.05
CA GLY A 615 -5.26 -26.10 3.86
C GLY A 615 -5.19 -27.38 3.03
N ALA A 616 -5.97 -27.49 1.96
CA ALA A 616 -5.95 -28.65 1.09
C ALA A 616 -4.65 -28.72 0.26
N GLU A 617 -4.17 -27.58 -0.25
CA GLU A 617 -2.88 -27.52 -0.96
C GLU A 617 -1.71 -27.92 -0.05
N LEU A 618 -1.71 -27.45 1.21
CA LEU A 618 -0.73 -27.87 2.22
C LEU A 618 -0.81 -29.37 2.45
N ALA A 619 -2.01 -29.92 2.70
CA ALA A 619 -2.20 -31.34 2.96
C ALA A 619 -1.67 -32.20 1.80
N ILE A 620 -1.97 -31.84 0.55
CA ILE A 620 -1.48 -32.56 -0.64
C ILE A 620 0.04 -32.46 -0.77
N ALA A 621 0.60 -31.25 -0.66
CA ALA A 621 2.03 -31.02 -0.84
C ALA A 621 2.87 -31.77 0.19
N VAL A 622 2.40 -31.80 1.44
CA VAL A 622 3.04 -32.54 2.53
C VAL A 622 2.87 -34.05 2.34
N ALA A 623 1.67 -34.50 1.97
CA ALA A 623 1.36 -35.92 1.74
C ALA A 623 2.23 -36.55 0.64
N LEU A 624 2.58 -35.81 -0.41
CA LEU A 624 3.40 -36.31 -1.52
C LEU A 624 4.85 -36.63 -1.12
N GLU A 625 5.38 -35.95 -0.09
CA GLU A 625 6.75 -36.11 0.39
C GLU A 625 6.83 -36.94 1.68
N ALA A 626 5.69 -37.21 2.33
CA ALA A 626 5.59 -37.96 3.58
C ALA A 626 5.53 -39.49 3.37
N PRO A 627 5.81 -40.31 4.41
CA PRO A 627 5.59 -41.75 4.37
C PRO A 627 4.09 -42.08 4.24
N ASP A 628 3.71 -43.09 3.44
CA ASP A 628 2.30 -43.51 3.21
C ASP A 628 1.48 -43.72 4.51
N GLN A 629 2.13 -44.06 5.63
CA GLN A 629 1.47 -44.30 6.91
C GLN A 629 1.04 -43.00 7.63
N ALA A 630 1.59 -41.85 7.24
CA ALA A 630 1.31 -40.55 7.86
C ALA A 630 0.16 -39.79 7.18
N LEU A 631 -0.34 -40.25 6.02
CA LEU A 631 -1.40 -39.61 5.24
C LEU A 631 -2.64 -39.25 6.08
N LEU A 632 -3.13 -40.21 6.86
CA LEU A 632 -4.30 -40.04 7.72
C LEU A 632 -4.07 -39.02 8.85
N GLU A 633 -2.88 -39.07 9.47
CA GLU A 633 -2.50 -38.18 10.57
C GLU A 633 -2.29 -36.74 10.06
N ILE A 634 -1.74 -36.56 8.85
CA ILE A 634 -1.61 -35.25 8.19
C ILE A 634 -2.98 -34.66 7.87
N ALA A 635 -3.88 -35.44 7.26
CA ALA A 635 -5.22 -34.97 6.91
C ALA A 635 -5.99 -34.48 8.14
N THR A 636 -5.93 -35.27 9.22
CA THR A 636 -6.57 -34.95 10.50
C THR A 636 -5.93 -33.71 11.15
N ALA A 637 -4.60 -33.63 11.21
CA ALA A 637 -3.91 -32.52 11.84
C ALA A 637 -4.16 -31.17 11.12
N VAL A 638 -4.19 -31.17 9.79
CA VAL A 638 -4.51 -29.97 9.00
C VAL A 638 -5.97 -29.57 9.20
N ALA A 639 -6.91 -30.53 9.18
CA ALA A 639 -8.33 -30.25 9.39
C ALA A 639 -8.64 -29.75 10.82
N GLU A 640 -7.94 -30.24 11.84
CA GLU A 640 -8.07 -29.73 13.22
C GLU A 640 -7.61 -28.28 13.34
N ALA A 641 -6.49 -27.93 12.68
CA ALA A 641 -5.95 -26.58 12.67
C ALA A 641 -6.80 -25.62 11.79
N LEU A 642 -7.39 -26.14 10.71
CA LEU A 642 -8.24 -25.40 9.77
C LEU A 642 -9.62 -26.05 9.61
N PRO A 643 -10.53 -25.90 10.60
CA PRO A 643 -11.85 -26.52 10.55
C PRO A 643 -12.67 -26.13 9.31
N GLU A 644 -12.54 -24.88 8.84
CA GLU A 644 -13.28 -24.38 7.67
C GLU A 644 -12.86 -25.06 6.36
N ASP A 645 -11.59 -25.46 6.24
CA ASP A 645 -11.03 -26.16 5.07
C ASP A 645 -11.20 -27.68 5.15
N ALA A 646 -11.71 -28.22 6.27
CA ALA A 646 -11.76 -29.66 6.54
C ALA A 646 -12.41 -30.47 5.42
N ALA A 647 -13.47 -29.95 4.80
CA ALA A 647 -14.15 -30.61 3.69
C ALA A 647 -13.29 -30.69 2.42
N GLN A 648 -12.56 -29.61 2.11
CA GLN A 648 -11.68 -29.54 0.94
C GLN A 648 -10.40 -30.36 1.13
N VAL A 649 -9.86 -30.36 2.36
CA VAL A 649 -8.75 -31.23 2.78
C VAL A 649 -9.14 -32.70 2.60
N ALA A 650 -10.30 -33.10 3.13
CA ALA A 650 -10.80 -34.47 3.01
C ALA A 650 -11.00 -34.89 1.55
N GLU A 651 -11.65 -34.03 0.75
CA GLU A 651 -11.87 -34.27 -0.68
C GLU A 651 -10.56 -34.51 -1.43
N SER A 652 -9.59 -33.62 -1.24
CA SER A 652 -8.31 -33.63 -1.96
C SER A 652 -7.43 -34.81 -1.57
N MET A 653 -7.40 -35.13 -0.27
CA MET A 653 -6.66 -36.27 0.26
C MET A 653 -7.27 -37.60 -0.20
N ALA A 654 -8.60 -37.70 -0.21
CA ALA A 654 -9.31 -38.89 -0.72
C ALA A 654 -9.12 -39.08 -2.23
N GLN A 655 -9.02 -38.00 -3.01
CA GLN A 655 -8.66 -38.10 -4.44
C GLN A 655 -7.21 -38.57 -4.65
N THR A 656 -6.32 -38.24 -3.73
CA THR A 656 -4.89 -38.62 -3.78
C THR A 656 -4.70 -40.09 -3.42
N ASP A 657 -5.39 -40.59 -2.38
CA ASP A 657 -5.43 -42.01 -2.04
C ASP A 657 -6.89 -42.52 -1.84
N PRO A 658 -7.55 -42.94 -2.93
CA PRO A 658 -8.93 -43.43 -2.87
C PRO A 658 -9.09 -44.68 -1.99
N GLU A 659 -8.05 -45.47 -1.74
CA GLU A 659 -8.18 -46.68 -0.91
C GLU A 659 -8.42 -46.35 0.57
N GLN A 660 -7.98 -45.16 1.02
CA GLN A 660 -8.13 -44.68 2.41
C GLN A 660 -9.25 -43.64 2.58
N ALA A 661 -10.06 -43.38 1.54
CA ALA A 661 -11.09 -42.34 1.57
C ALA A 661 -12.08 -42.48 2.75
N SER A 662 -12.46 -43.71 3.11
CA SER A 662 -13.34 -43.98 4.27
C SER A 662 -12.67 -43.62 5.59
N ASP A 663 -11.42 -44.07 5.77
CA ASP A 663 -10.66 -43.81 7.00
C ASP A 663 -10.40 -42.30 7.18
N ILE A 664 -10.15 -41.57 6.08
CA ILE A 664 -9.96 -40.11 6.08
C ILE A 664 -11.24 -39.39 6.52
N VAL A 665 -12.40 -39.78 5.99
CA VAL A 665 -13.70 -39.20 6.38
C VAL A 665 -13.96 -39.44 7.86
N ASP A 666 -13.75 -40.66 8.36
CA ASP A 666 -13.96 -41.00 9.77
C ASP A 666 -13.05 -40.20 10.69
N SER A 667 -11.75 -40.15 10.39
CA SER A 667 -10.76 -39.49 11.23
C SER A 667 -10.96 -37.98 11.28
N ILE A 668 -11.25 -37.33 10.15
CA ILE A 668 -11.56 -35.89 10.10
C ILE A 668 -12.89 -35.58 10.79
N SER A 669 -13.90 -36.42 10.62
CA SER A 669 -15.23 -36.22 11.24
C SER A 669 -15.18 -36.39 12.76
N GLU A 670 -14.34 -37.29 13.28
CA GLU A 670 -14.11 -37.42 14.73
C GLU A 670 -13.35 -36.21 15.30
N ALA A 671 -12.38 -35.68 14.54
CA ALA A 671 -11.56 -34.55 14.93
C ALA A 671 -12.30 -33.20 14.84
N VAL A 672 -13.16 -33.02 13.82
CA VAL A 672 -13.96 -31.80 13.57
C VAL A 672 -15.44 -32.16 13.42
N PRO A 673 -16.15 -32.48 14.53
CA PRO A 673 -17.53 -32.96 14.48
C PRO A 673 -18.52 -31.96 13.88
N GLU A 674 -18.20 -30.66 13.93
CA GLU A 674 -19.06 -29.59 13.41
C GLU A 674 -19.10 -29.57 11.87
N MET A 675 -18.09 -30.14 11.19
CA MET A 675 -17.96 -30.15 9.72
C MET A 675 -18.16 -31.56 9.11
N ALA A 676 -18.54 -32.55 9.91
CA ALA A 676 -18.64 -33.95 9.50
C ALA A 676 -19.58 -34.15 8.28
N ASP A 677 -20.73 -33.47 8.27
CA ASP A 677 -21.69 -33.53 7.16
C ASP A 677 -21.09 -32.96 5.85
N ASP A 678 -20.35 -31.86 5.94
CA ASP A 678 -19.73 -31.18 4.80
C ASP A 678 -18.54 -31.99 4.25
N VAL A 679 -17.72 -32.55 5.13
CA VAL A 679 -16.61 -33.47 4.79
C VAL A 679 -17.12 -34.69 4.03
N MET A 680 -18.15 -35.34 4.57
CA MET A 680 -18.68 -36.54 3.95
C MET A 680 -19.35 -36.26 2.61
N TYR A 681 -20.06 -35.13 2.49
CA TYR A 681 -20.65 -34.70 1.23
C TYR A 681 -19.59 -34.40 0.16
N ALA A 682 -18.52 -33.67 0.52
CA ALA A 682 -17.45 -33.33 -0.40
C ALA A 682 -16.75 -34.58 -0.97
N VAL A 683 -16.35 -35.52 -0.11
CA VAL A 683 -15.69 -36.78 -0.53
C VAL A 683 -16.63 -37.67 -1.35
N ALA A 684 -17.90 -37.82 -0.96
CA ALA A 684 -18.87 -38.62 -1.72
C ALA A 684 -19.18 -38.00 -3.10
N SER A 685 -19.10 -36.68 -3.22
CA SER A 685 -19.33 -35.97 -4.48
C SER A 685 -18.16 -36.13 -5.47
N SER A 686 -16.93 -36.22 -4.96
CA SER A 686 -15.71 -36.36 -5.76
C SER A 686 -15.38 -37.80 -6.16
N LEU A 687 -15.79 -38.79 -5.35
CA LEU A 687 -15.55 -40.22 -5.56
C LEU A 687 -16.87 -41.01 -5.72
N PRO A 688 -17.55 -40.91 -6.87
CA PRO A 688 -18.88 -41.49 -7.09
C PRO A 688 -18.92 -43.04 -7.04
N GLU A 689 -17.78 -43.72 -7.15
CA GLU A 689 -17.70 -45.19 -7.01
C GLU A 689 -17.72 -45.65 -5.55
N GLN A 690 -17.35 -44.77 -4.60
CA GLN A 690 -17.30 -45.05 -3.15
C GLN A 690 -18.44 -44.36 -2.38
N ALA A 691 -19.14 -43.43 -3.03
CA ALA A 691 -20.27 -42.68 -2.48
C ALA A 691 -21.39 -43.55 -1.90
N GLU A 692 -21.65 -44.74 -2.47
CA GLU A 692 -22.74 -45.62 -2.02
C GLU A 692 -22.46 -46.27 -0.65
N GLU A 693 -21.18 -46.44 -0.29
CA GLU A 693 -20.72 -46.99 0.99
C GLU A 693 -20.70 -45.89 2.07
N LEU A 694 -20.13 -44.73 1.75
CA LEU A 694 -20.08 -43.55 2.64
C LEU A 694 -21.48 -42.97 2.97
N LEU A 695 -22.37 -42.87 1.98
CA LEU A 695 -23.73 -42.36 2.20
C LEU A 695 -24.62 -43.35 3.00
N GLN A 696 -24.27 -44.63 3.08
CA GLN A 696 -24.98 -45.60 3.93
C GLN A 696 -24.65 -45.40 5.41
N GLU A 697 -23.44 -44.94 5.76
CA GLU A 697 -23.06 -44.61 7.14
C GLU A 697 -23.83 -43.39 7.67
N VAL A 698 -24.02 -42.33 6.88
CA VAL A 698 -24.90 -41.18 7.25
C VAL A 698 -26.32 -41.65 7.59
N LEU A 699 -26.87 -42.55 6.78
CA LEU A 699 -28.23 -43.04 6.99
C LEU A 699 -28.34 -43.85 8.28
N LEU A 700 -27.29 -44.60 8.65
CA LEU A 700 -27.21 -45.34 9.90
C LEU A 700 -27.04 -44.43 11.11
N ASP A 701 -26.24 -43.37 11.00
CA ASP A 701 -26.03 -42.40 12.09
C ASP A 701 -27.19 -41.41 12.25
N ALA A 702 -27.88 -41.04 11.17
CA ALA A 702 -29.13 -40.29 11.23
C ALA A 702 -30.25 -41.10 11.90
N GLU A 703 -30.36 -42.41 11.59
CA GLU A 703 -31.30 -43.31 12.28
C GLU A 703 -30.93 -43.52 13.76
N SER A 704 -29.64 -43.50 14.11
CA SER A 704 -29.17 -43.62 15.50
C SER A 704 -29.47 -42.35 16.31
N ASN A 705 -29.27 -41.16 15.75
CA ASN A 705 -29.59 -39.87 16.38
C ASN A 705 -31.11 -39.60 16.50
N GLU A 706 -31.93 -40.02 15.53
CA GLU A 706 -33.40 -40.00 15.65
C GLU A 706 -33.88 -40.95 16.77
N SER A 707 -33.24 -42.11 16.93
CA SER A 707 -33.60 -43.06 17.99
C SER A 707 -33.24 -42.56 19.40
N ALA A 708 -32.12 -41.83 19.55
CA ALA A 708 -31.70 -41.23 20.82
C ALA A 708 -32.56 -40.02 21.23
N THR A 709 -33.09 -39.27 20.27
CA THR A 709 -34.00 -38.13 20.54
C THR A 709 -35.43 -38.57 20.88
N LEU A 710 -35.88 -39.74 20.39
CA LEU A 710 -37.19 -40.31 20.70
C LEU A 710 -37.28 -40.99 22.09
N GLU A 711 -36.16 -41.42 22.69
CA GLU A 711 -36.16 -42.01 24.04
C GLU A 711 -36.12 -40.98 25.19
N ALA A 712 -35.93 -39.68 24.90
CA ALA A 712 -35.74 -38.63 25.90
C ALA A 712 -37.00 -37.81 26.27
N GLU A 713 -38.19 -38.11 25.73
CA GLU A 713 -39.45 -37.47 26.15
C GLU A 713 -40.38 -38.43 26.94
N PRO A 714 -40.44 -38.36 28.28
CA PRO A 714 -41.60 -38.84 29.01
C PRO A 714 -42.69 -37.76 28.97
N LEU A 715 -43.86 -38.15 28.45
CA LEU A 715 -45.15 -37.49 28.61
C LEU A 715 -45.30 -36.77 29.96
N GLN A 716 -45.33 -35.43 29.94
CA GLN A 716 -46.16 -34.61 30.84
C GLN A 716 -46.41 -33.19 30.32
#